data_AF-N1PB26-F1
#
_entry.id   AF-N1PB26-F1
#
_cell.length_a   1.000
_cell.length_b   1.000
_cell.length_c   1.000
_cell.angle_alpha   90.00
_cell.angle_beta   90.00
_cell.angle_gamma   90.00
#
_symmetry.space_group_name_H-M   'P 1'
#
loop_
_entity.id
_entity.type
_entity.pdbx_description
1 polymer ?
#
loop_
_entity_poly.entity_id
_entity_poly.type
_entity_poly.pdbx_seq_one_letter_code
_entity_poly.pdbx_strand_id
1 'polypeptide(L)'
;TRLQSCLSLAAQRTCSTGEFACNGTACVPMRWVCDGDNDCDDGSDEEVDFCHSMTCKANQFSCGPGSACIPLQWQCDGESDCPNGQDEQHCNITSCDADQFRCKSDGKCITNRWVCDYDADCDDKSDELDCPARTCPPENFMCNNGRCVPGIWKCDGDRDCTDGEDEENCQLATSDPSSPCSSREFTCADKMSCIHIAWRCDGDPDCQDESDEIDCHVTCGPSQFTCTSPHKCIPQVYQCDGLEHCLDGSDEAGCPSTTSPGCNSSSEFDCFGTGMKCIPLTSVCDKVPDCQPTASPDELVCKEVNPCKTNNGGCADKCIFNYNQQFHCECSAGFQLAPDNKTCIDVNECNEFGRCSQICVNTEGSYHCKCEEGYIMDPVLHYCKADGEEPSLLFANRIDLREYRLHSGEKRALVEDTKSTIALDFDYANHILFWSDVSKEQINMTIIEDGEMQQSKQTVITRHVRTPDGLAFDWVHRNLYWTDTGHNTISVVGINFDGEELHHKTLFNTNLDEPRAIVVDPRPKQGWMYWSDWGEPAKIEKAGLHGDSRKVIVQSGNTASHLEWPNGLTIDYTTNRLYWVDAKLQVIGTCNLQGGDQRIILSNSQFLKHPFAITVFEDFVYWSDWGQESIHRVNKYNGQDVSTTLHNLHSPMDVHVYHRHRQPEGFNVCAESKCSHLCLPVPHISDNSAKFICACPDSPSSSSSAGHFKMAADGLTCIRMSLPLIISTNCSFVFCSAEAVPVSPTDTIPVSTSTSSPQARAKDGGQNVGKIAGIVVTILLVVLLVLLAGGVLFYRSYTRKNINSMNFDNPVYRKTTEDQFSLEKN
;
A
#
# COMPACT_ATOMS: atom_id res chain seq x y z
N THR A 1 -70.25 -37.80 -30.11
CA THR A 1 -69.63 -36.52 -30.52
C THR A 1 -68.56 -36.16 -29.49
N ARG A 2 -67.27 -36.29 -29.90
CA ARG A 2 -66.02 -35.64 -29.44
C ARG A 2 -65.88 -35.27 -27.94
N LEU A 3 -64.82 -35.63 -27.21
CA LEU A 3 -63.39 -35.63 -27.55
C LEU A 3 -62.60 -36.64 -26.70
N GLN A 4 -61.67 -37.37 -27.33
CA GLN A 4 -60.50 -37.97 -26.69
C GLN A 4 -59.39 -38.06 -27.77
N SER A 5 -58.28 -37.32 -27.62
CA SER A 5 -57.00 -37.56 -28.32
C SER A 5 -55.90 -36.53 -27.95
N CYS A 6 -54.68 -37.05 -27.80
CA CYS A 6 -53.34 -36.45 -27.63
C CYS A 6 -52.96 -36.04 -26.19
N LEU A 7 -52.01 -36.64 -25.46
CA LEU A 7 -50.67 -37.25 -25.66
C LEU A 7 -49.67 -36.46 -24.79
N SER A 8 -49.06 -37.19 -23.87
CA SER A 8 -47.93 -36.85 -23.02
C SER A 8 -46.68 -36.47 -23.82
N LEU A 9 -46.01 -35.38 -23.45
CA LEU A 9 -44.56 -35.25 -23.61
C LEU A 9 -43.96 -34.79 -22.27
N ALA A 10 -43.07 -35.61 -21.75
CA ALA A 10 -42.22 -35.31 -20.62
C ALA A 10 -41.22 -34.20 -20.98
N ALA A 11 -40.92 -33.36 -20.00
CA ALA A 11 -39.92 -32.30 -20.09
C ALA A 11 -38.52 -32.91 -20.26
N GLN A 12 -37.86 -32.62 -21.38
CA GLN A 12 -36.43 -32.85 -21.55
C GLN A 12 -35.68 -31.76 -20.77
N ARG A 13 -35.05 -32.11 -19.65
CA ARG A 13 -34.09 -31.24 -18.96
C ARG A 13 -32.78 -31.23 -19.76
N THR A 14 -32.25 -30.05 -20.02
CA THR A 14 -30.94 -29.82 -20.66
C THR A 14 -29.86 -29.76 -19.58
N CYS A 15 -28.85 -30.64 -19.62
CA CYS A 15 -27.67 -30.59 -18.75
C CYS A 15 -26.74 -29.41 -19.11
N SER A 16 -25.86 -29.00 -18.19
CA SER A 16 -24.98 -27.83 -18.36
C SER A 16 -23.81 -28.12 -19.32
N THR A 17 -23.16 -27.09 -19.85
CA THR A 17 -21.98 -27.23 -20.73
C THR A 17 -20.82 -27.92 -19.98
N GLY A 18 -20.57 -29.20 -20.30
CA GLY A 18 -19.54 -30.02 -19.66
C GLY A 18 -20.07 -31.31 -18.98
N GLU A 19 -21.37 -31.52 -19.00
CA GLU A 19 -22.05 -32.69 -18.43
C GLU A 19 -22.67 -33.56 -19.53
N PHE A 20 -22.58 -34.88 -19.39
CA PHE A 20 -23.27 -35.88 -20.19
C PHE A 20 -24.66 -36.15 -19.60
N ALA A 21 -25.67 -36.12 -20.46
CA ALA A 21 -27.03 -36.44 -20.08
C ALA A 21 -27.22 -37.95 -20.13
N CYS A 22 -27.40 -38.58 -18.97
CA CYS A 22 -27.83 -39.98 -18.90
C CYS A 22 -29.20 -40.11 -19.58
N ASN A 23 -29.54 -41.30 -20.08
CA ASN A 23 -30.83 -41.55 -20.73
C ASN A 23 -32.02 -41.46 -19.72
N GLY A 24 -31.72 -41.36 -18.42
CA GLY A 24 -32.59 -40.93 -17.33
C GLY A 24 -32.60 -39.43 -17.03
N THR A 25 -32.92 -39.04 -15.79
CA THR A 25 -33.00 -37.63 -15.35
C THR A 25 -31.72 -37.11 -14.67
N ALA A 26 -30.62 -37.85 -14.78
CA ALA A 26 -29.33 -37.53 -14.15
C ALA A 26 -28.33 -36.96 -15.18
N CYS A 27 -27.46 -36.06 -14.73
CA CYS A 27 -26.36 -35.51 -15.52
C CYS A 27 -25.06 -35.90 -14.80
N VAL A 28 -24.11 -36.49 -15.53
CA VAL A 28 -22.78 -36.83 -15.00
C VAL A 28 -21.71 -35.97 -15.69
N PRO A 29 -20.61 -35.60 -15.03
CA PRO A 29 -19.53 -34.86 -15.68
C PRO A 29 -18.95 -35.65 -16.87
N MET A 30 -18.57 -34.98 -17.97
CA MET A 30 -17.97 -35.65 -19.15
C MET A 30 -16.70 -36.47 -18.86
N ARG A 31 -16.08 -36.31 -17.69
CA ARG A 31 -14.91 -37.10 -17.24
C ARG A 31 -15.30 -38.49 -16.69
N TRP A 32 -16.58 -38.68 -16.37
CA TRP A 32 -17.21 -39.90 -15.82
C TRP A 32 -18.00 -40.62 -16.91
N VAL A 33 -17.44 -40.60 -18.11
CA VAL A 33 -18.08 -41.13 -19.32
C VAL A 33 -17.01 -41.94 -20.01
N CYS A 34 -17.25 -43.24 -20.15
CA CYS A 34 -16.29 -44.20 -20.68
C CYS A 34 -15.03 -44.34 -19.82
N ASP A 35 -15.17 -44.16 -18.50
CA ASP A 35 -14.11 -44.39 -17.51
C ASP A 35 -14.15 -45.80 -16.90
N GLY A 36 -15.16 -46.58 -17.26
CA GLY A 36 -15.31 -47.99 -16.89
C GLY A 36 -16.19 -48.20 -15.65
N ASP A 37 -16.67 -47.13 -15.03
CA ASP A 37 -17.58 -47.16 -13.89
C ASP A 37 -19.00 -46.68 -14.29
N ASN A 38 -20.03 -47.30 -13.72
CA ASN A 38 -21.43 -46.97 -14.03
C ASN A 38 -21.89 -45.80 -13.15
N ASP A 39 -21.61 -44.57 -13.59
CA ASP A 39 -21.95 -43.33 -12.91
C ASP A 39 -23.33 -42.79 -13.31
N CYS A 40 -23.82 -43.14 -14.50
CA CYS A 40 -25.24 -43.06 -14.80
C CYS A 40 -25.95 -44.25 -14.17
N ASP A 41 -27.01 -44.01 -13.38
CA ASP A 41 -27.86 -45.06 -12.79
C ASP A 41 -28.41 -46.08 -13.82
N ASP A 42 -28.37 -45.75 -15.11
CA ASP A 42 -28.81 -46.56 -16.25
C ASP A 42 -27.68 -47.13 -17.14
N GLY A 43 -26.42 -46.77 -16.89
CA GLY A 43 -25.23 -47.20 -17.65
C GLY A 43 -25.07 -46.60 -19.03
N SER A 44 -25.73 -45.47 -19.30
CA SER A 44 -25.63 -44.77 -20.60
C SER A 44 -24.26 -44.12 -20.84
N ASP A 45 -23.54 -43.82 -19.76
CA ASP A 45 -22.18 -43.29 -19.75
C ASP A 45 -21.13 -44.30 -20.20
N GLU A 46 -21.40 -45.60 -20.05
CA GLU A 46 -20.51 -46.71 -20.41
C GLU A 46 -20.98 -47.46 -21.68
N GLU A 47 -21.87 -46.85 -22.47
CA GLU A 47 -22.40 -47.49 -23.67
C GLU A 47 -21.33 -47.60 -24.76
N VAL A 48 -21.03 -48.84 -25.16
CA VAL A 48 -19.94 -49.21 -26.09
C VAL A 48 -19.98 -48.42 -27.41
N ASP A 49 -21.18 -48.18 -27.96
CA ASP A 49 -21.34 -47.42 -29.21
C ASP A 49 -21.06 -45.92 -29.04
N PHE A 50 -21.33 -45.35 -27.86
CA PHE A 50 -21.03 -43.96 -27.53
C PHE A 50 -19.54 -43.75 -27.30
N CYS A 51 -18.92 -44.60 -26.49
CA CYS A 51 -17.50 -44.57 -26.15
C CYS A 51 -16.57 -44.79 -27.35
N HIS A 52 -16.96 -45.65 -28.30
CA HIS A 52 -16.19 -45.84 -29.53
C HIS A 52 -16.23 -44.64 -30.49
N SER A 53 -17.22 -43.74 -30.34
CA SER A 53 -17.39 -42.56 -31.20
C SER A 53 -16.75 -41.29 -30.63
N MET A 54 -16.19 -41.35 -29.43
CA MET A 54 -15.61 -40.19 -28.74
C MET A 54 -14.23 -39.85 -29.33
N THR A 55 -14.13 -38.71 -29.99
CA THR A 55 -12.86 -38.15 -30.48
C THR A 55 -12.34 -37.12 -29.48
N CYS A 56 -11.18 -37.37 -28.89
CA CYS A 56 -10.52 -36.45 -27.95
C CYS A 56 -10.21 -35.10 -28.61
N LYS A 57 -10.31 -34.00 -27.84
CA LYS A 57 -9.93 -32.66 -28.32
C LYS A 57 -8.41 -32.59 -28.52
N ALA A 58 -7.92 -31.61 -29.30
CA ALA A 58 -6.51 -31.47 -29.67
C ALA A 58 -5.50 -31.40 -28.50
N ASN A 59 -5.97 -31.17 -27.26
CA ASN A 59 -5.15 -31.03 -26.06
C ASN A 59 -5.29 -32.24 -25.10
N GLN A 60 -5.84 -33.36 -25.56
CA GLN A 60 -6.13 -34.56 -24.77
C GLN A 60 -5.55 -35.81 -25.44
N PHE A 61 -4.95 -36.69 -24.65
CA PHE A 61 -4.43 -37.99 -25.05
C PHE A 61 -5.53 -39.06 -24.93
N SER A 62 -5.66 -39.92 -25.94
CA SER A 62 -6.63 -41.01 -25.95
C SER A 62 -6.04 -42.27 -25.33
N CYS A 63 -6.62 -42.77 -24.25
CA CYS A 63 -6.22 -44.02 -23.56
C CYS A 63 -6.59 -45.31 -24.33
N GLY A 64 -6.71 -45.24 -25.66
CA GLY A 64 -7.12 -46.32 -26.55
C GLY A 64 -8.53 -46.18 -27.12
N PRO A 65 -8.92 -47.06 -28.07
CA PRO A 65 -10.26 -47.03 -28.66
C PRO A 65 -11.32 -47.46 -27.64
N GLY A 66 -12.22 -46.53 -27.28
CA GLY A 66 -13.31 -46.78 -26.32
C GLY A 66 -13.02 -46.40 -24.86
N SER A 67 -11.91 -45.68 -24.59
CA SER A 67 -11.50 -45.26 -23.24
C SER A 67 -11.56 -43.73 -23.07
N ALA A 68 -11.62 -43.26 -21.82
CA ALA A 68 -11.55 -41.84 -21.47
C ALA A 68 -10.34 -41.08 -22.06
N CYS A 69 -10.54 -39.79 -22.32
CA CYS A 69 -9.51 -38.86 -22.80
C CYS A 69 -8.85 -38.15 -21.61
N ILE A 70 -7.56 -38.36 -21.39
CA ILE A 70 -6.79 -37.67 -20.35
C ILE A 70 -6.11 -36.41 -20.93
N PRO A 71 -5.76 -35.40 -20.13
CA PRO A 71 -4.94 -34.28 -20.60
C PRO A 71 -3.57 -34.75 -21.12
N LEU A 72 -3.02 -34.11 -22.16
CA LEU A 72 -1.69 -34.45 -22.70
C LEU A 72 -0.56 -34.41 -21.65
N GLN A 73 -0.73 -33.64 -20.58
CA GLN A 73 0.26 -33.53 -19.49
C GLN A 73 0.31 -34.78 -18.60
N TRP A 74 -0.69 -35.68 -18.70
CA TRP A 74 -0.80 -36.95 -17.96
C TRP A 74 -0.33 -38.13 -18.82
N GLN A 75 0.40 -37.81 -19.90
CA GLN A 75 1.08 -38.81 -20.71
C GLN A 75 2.54 -38.84 -20.28
N CYS A 76 3.04 -39.97 -19.81
CA CYS A 76 4.43 -40.14 -19.36
C CYS A 76 4.78 -39.28 -18.13
N ASP A 77 3.82 -39.03 -17.23
CA ASP A 77 4.06 -38.29 -15.98
C ASP A 77 4.39 -39.21 -14.80
N GLY A 78 4.41 -40.53 -15.04
CA GLY A 78 4.82 -41.55 -14.08
C GLY A 78 3.68 -42.06 -13.21
N GLU A 79 2.45 -41.58 -13.39
CA GLU A 79 1.23 -42.16 -12.83
C GLU A 79 0.43 -42.90 -13.91
N SER A 80 -0.31 -43.94 -13.53
CA SER A 80 -1.13 -44.71 -14.49
C SER A 80 -2.53 -44.14 -14.52
N ASP A 81 -2.73 -43.07 -15.28
CA ASP A 81 -4.00 -42.37 -15.44
C ASP A 81 -4.91 -43.00 -16.50
N CYS A 82 -4.34 -43.73 -17.46
CA CYS A 82 -5.13 -44.58 -18.33
C CYS A 82 -5.52 -45.91 -17.63
N PRO A 83 -6.74 -46.43 -17.84
CA PRO A 83 -7.21 -47.71 -17.24
C PRO A 83 -6.30 -48.92 -17.55
N ASN A 84 -5.54 -48.86 -18.63
CA ASN A 84 -4.59 -49.89 -19.06
C ASN A 84 -3.11 -49.50 -18.87
N GLY A 85 -2.83 -48.36 -18.22
CA GLY A 85 -1.47 -47.79 -18.07
C GLY A 85 -0.77 -47.53 -19.40
N GLN A 86 -1.55 -47.19 -20.44
CA GLN A 86 -1.08 -47.07 -21.81
C GLN A 86 -0.39 -45.72 -22.09
N ASP A 87 -0.78 -44.70 -21.35
CA ASP A 87 -0.06 -43.44 -21.14
C ASP A 87 1.42 -43.63 -20.79
N GLU A 88 1.76 -44.70 -20.08
CA GLU A 88 3.13 -44.98 -19.62
C GLU A 88 3.92 -45.98 -20.48
N GLN A 89 3.28 -46.63 -21.46
CA GLN A 89 3.87 -47.84 -22.08
C GLN A 89 4.73 -47.62 -23.32
N HIS A 90 4.81 -46.41 -23.90
CA HIS A 90 5.63 -46.13 -25.09
C HIS A 90 6.22 -44.70 -25.13
N CYS A 91 6.84 -44.26 -24.03
CA CYS A 91 7.50 -42.97 -23.93
C CYS A 91 8.88 -42.99 -24.64
N ASN A 92 8.90 -42.88 -25.98
CA ASN A 92 10.13 -42.66 -26.73
C ASN A 92 10.44 -41.15 -26.79
N ILE A 93 11.23 -40.69 -25.81
CA ILE A 93 12.05 -39.47 -25.73
C ILE A 93 11.77 -38.42 -26.83
N THR A 94 10.91 -37.46 -26.49
CA THR A 94 10.90 -36.12 -27.09
C THR A 94 11.82 -35.22 -26.27
N SER A 95 12.63 -34.42 -26.95
CA SER A 95 13.58 -33.48 -26.32
C SER A 95 12.89 -32.61 -25.27
N CYS A 96 13.55 -32.39 -24.13
CA CYS A 96 13.13 -31.36 -23.17
C CYS A 96 12.90 -30.03 -23.90
N ASP A 97 11.90 -29.25 -23.44
CA ASP A 97 11.62 -27.93 -23.99
C ASP A 97 12.86 -27.02 -23.90
N ALA A 98 12.95 -25.98 -24.73
CA ALA A 98 14.13 -25.10 -24.82
C ALA A 98 14.54 -24.47 -23.47
N ASP A 99 13.62 -24.40 -22.50
CA ASP A 99 13.81 -23.82 -21.17
C ASP A 99 14.00 -24.87 -20.06
N GLN A 100 14.23 -26.13 -20.42
CA GLN A 100 14.42 -27.25 -19.49
C GLN A 100 15.79 -27.93 -19.67
N PHE A 101 16.40 -28.29 -18.56
CA PHE A 101 17.65 -29.03 -18.48
C PHE A 101 17.39 -30.52 -18.30
N ARG A 102 18.13 -31.33 -19.05
CA ARG A 102 17.97 -32.79 -19.05
C ARG A 102 18.99 -33.42 -18.12
N CYS A 103 18.51 -34.02 -17.03
CA CYS A 103 19.30 -34.83 -16.12
C CYS A 103 19.99 -35.97 -16.89
N LYS A 104 21.24 -36.26 -16.50
CA LYS A 104 22.16 -37.11 -17.27
C LYS A 104 21.94 -38.60 -17.00
N SER A 105 21.40 -38.98 -15.85
CA SER A 105 21.19 -40.37 -15.43
C SER A 105 19.88 -40.99 -15.91
N ASP A 106 18.76 -40.28 -15.75
CA ASP A 106 17.39 -40.76 -15.95
C ASP A 106 16.68 -40.07 -17.13
N GLY A 107 17.24 -38.95 -17.62
CA GLY A 107 16.65 -38.16 -18.69
C GLY A 107 15.50 -37.26 -18.25
N LYS A 108 15.30 -37.09 -16.93
CA LYS A 108 14.30 -36.19 -16.35
C LYS A 108 14.56 -34.74 -16.78
N CYS A 109 13.50 -34.02 -17.17
CA CYS A 109 13.60 -32.62 -17.55
C CYS A 109 13.26 -31.75 -16.33
N ILE A 110 14.25 -31.02 -15.82
CA ILE A 110 14.07 -30.00 -14.78
C ILE A 110 14.08 -28.61 -15.43
N THR A 111 13.57 -27.59 -14.76
CA THR A 111 13.63 -26.22 -15.30
C THR A 111 15.08 -25.71 -15.32
N ASN A 112 15.45 -24.89 -16.29
CA ASN A 112 16.77 -24.22 -16.30
C ASN A 112 17.02 -23.34 -15.05
N ARG A 113 15.98 -23.04 -14.25
CA ARG A 113 16.13 -22.36 -12.94
C ARG A 113 16.75 -23.26 -11.86
N TRP A 114 16.58 -24.57 -11.98
CA TRP A 114 17.10 -25.62 -11.09
C TRP A 114 18.44 -26.18 -11.57
N VAL A 115 19.15 -25.39 -12.38
CA VAL A 115 20.50 -25.72 -12.83
C VAL A 115 21.40 -24.72 -12.15
N CYS A 116 22.32 -25.22 -11.33
CA CYS A 116 23.26 -24.42 -10.57
C CYS A 116 22.59 -23.53 -9.50
N ASP A 117 21.58 -24.04 -8.81
CA ASP A 117 20.90 -23.37 -7.71
C ASP A 117 21.17 -23.98 -6.33
N TYR A 118 22.21 -24.83 -6.22
CA TYR A 118 22.70 -25.50 -5.01
C TYR A 118 21.82 -26.63 -4.46
N ASP A 119 20.64 -26.85 -5.04
CA ASP A 119 19.77 -27.98 -4.74
C ASP A 119 20.00 -29.12 -5.75
N ALA A 120 19.86 -30.36 -5.29
CA ALA A 120 20.05 -31.54 -6.12
C ALA A 120 18.69 -32.00 -6.65
N ASP A 121 18.27 -31.43 -7.77
CA ASP A 121 16.98 -31.71 -8.43
C ASP A 121 17.06 -32.89 -9.40
N CYS A 122 18.26 -33.19 -9.91
CA CYS A 122 18.59 -34.45 -10.55
C CYS A 122 19.08 -35.50 -9.53
N ASP A 123 18.60 -36.74 -9.66
CA ASP A 123 19.00 -37.86 -8.80
C ASP A 123 20.52 -38.15 -8.81
N ASP A 124 21.21 -37.76 -9.89
CA ASP A 124 22.66 -37.89 -10.06
C ASP A 124 23.44 -36.57 -9.88
N LYS A 125 22.78 -35.50 -9.44
CA LYS A 125 23.33 -34.14 -9.31
C LYS A 125 23.90 -33.56 -10.61
N SER A 126 23.42 -34.02 -11.76
CA SER A 126 23.95 -33.58 -13.06
C SER A 126 23.66 -32.11 -13.39
N ASP A 127 22.61 -31.56 -12.79
CA ASP A 127 22.26 -30.14 -12.70
C ASP A 127 23.31 -29.28 -11.99
N GLU A 128 24.03 -29.84 -11.02
CA GLU A 128 24.98 -29.11 -10.18
C GLU A 128 26.47 -29.40 -10.50
N LEU A 129 26.76 -30.16 -11.57
CA LEU A 129 28.11 -30.69 -11.84
C LEU A 129 28.96 -29.87 -12.83
N ASP A 130 28.39 -28.99 -13.66
CA ASP A 130 29.12 -28.23 -14.70
C ASP A 130 28.65 -26.76 -14.81
N CYS A 131 28.62 -26.08 -13.67
CA CYS A 131 28.20 -24.69 -13.57
C CYS A 131 29.31 -23.73 -13.99
N PRO A 132 29.05 -22.73 -14.86
CA PRO A 132 30.02 -21.69 -15.18
C PRO A 132 30.40 -20.94 -13.90
N ALA A 133 31.70 -20.77 -13.65
CA ALA A 133 32.20 -20.03 -12.49
C ALA A 133 31.58 -18.62 -12.48
N ARG A 134 30.67 -18.38 -11.53
CA ARG A 134 30.11 -17.05 -11.32
C ARG A 134 31.25 -16.13 -10.89
N THR A 135 31.45 -15.03 -11.59
CA THR A 135 32.29 -13.93 -11.15
C THR A 135 31.40 -12.72 -10.90
N CYS A 136 31.47 -12.17 -9.70
CA CYS A 136 30.73 -10.97 -9.33
C CYS A 136 31.24 -9.75 -10.13
N PRO A 137 30.41 -8.69 -10.30
CA PRO A 137 30.87 -7.40 -10.79
C PRO A 137 32.08 -6.90 -9.98
N PRO A 138 33.02 -6.13 -10.56
CA PRO A 138 34.30 -5.76 -9.93
C PRO A 138 34.15 -4.97 -8.61
N GLU A 139 32.96 -4.45 -8.32
CA GLU A 139 32.61 -3.70 -7.11
C GLU A 139 32.10 -4.60 -5.96
N ASN A 140 31.90 -5.90 -6.20
CA ASN A 140 31.25 -6.84 -5.28
C ASN A 140 32.20 -7.98 -4.85
N PHE A 141 32.17 -8.34 -3.57
CA PHE A 141 32.88 -9.50 -3.00
C PHE A 141 32.05 -10.78 -3.18
N MET A 142 32.73 -11.89 -3.47
CA MET A 142 32.09 -13.18 -3.71
C MET A 142 32.37 -14.11 -2.53
N CYS A 143 31.32 -14.51 -1.82
CA CYS A 143 31.37 -15.57 -0.80
C CYS A 143 31.71 -16.92 -1.45
N ASN A 144 32.23 -17.90 -0.70
CA ASN A 144 32.62 -19.20 -1.27
C ASN A 144 31.44 -20.02 -1.77
N ASN A 145 30.22 -19.73 -1.30
CA ASN A 145 28.97 -20.31 -1.82
C ASN A 145 28.44 -19.61 -3.08
N GLY A 146 29.18 -18.65 -3.66
CA GLY A 146 28.80 -17.94 -4.88
C GLY A 146 27.83 -16.78 -4.69
N ARG A 147 27.49 -16.39 -3.44
CA ARG A 147 26.75 -15.16 -3.14
C ARG A 147 27.63 -13.93 -3.38
N CYS A 148 27.12 -12.96 -4.13
CA CYS A 148 27.78 -11.66 -4.31
C CYS A 148 27.27 -10.66 -3.28
N VAL A 149 28.13 -10.20 -2.39
CA VAL A 149 27.86 -9.07 -1.50
C VAL A 149 28.57 -7.82 -2.05
N PRO A 150 28.03 -6.60 -1.85
CA PRO A 150 28.76 -5.36 -2.12
C PRO A 150 30.18 -5.42 -1.53
N GLY A 151 31.20 -4.97 -2.27
CA GLY A 151 32.61 -5.09 -1.82
C GLY A 151 32.94 -4.26 -0.58
N ILE A 152 32.04 -3.33 -0.21
CA ILE A 152 32.05 -2.58 1.04
C ILE A 152 31.64 -3.44 2.25
N TRP A 153 30.94 -4.56 2.04
CA TRP A 153 30.50 -5.51 3.07
C TRP A 153 31.50 -6.65 3.23
N LYS A 154 32.78 -6.29 3.17
CA LYS A 154 33.88 -7.23 3.36
C LYS A 154 34.76 -6.64 4.44
N CYS A 155 34.88 -7.33 5.57
CA CYS A 155 35.54 -6.83 6.77
C CYS A 155 34.84 -5.60 7.36
N ASP A 156 33.50 -5.51 7.28
CA ASP A 156 32.71 -4.43 7.91
C ASP A 156 32.15 -4.82 9.28
N GLY A 157 32.48 -6.03 9.76
CA GLY A 157 32.16 -6.52 11.09
C GLY A 157 30.80 -7.20 11.19
N ASP A 158 29.99 -7.15 10.13
CA ASP A 158 28.75 -7.90 9.99
C ASP A 158 29.00 -9.16 9.13
N ARG A 159 28.33 -10.27 9.46
CA ARG A 159 28.43 -11.49 8.63
C ARG A 159 27.41 -11.41 7.52
N ASP A 160 27.79 -10.79 6.41
CA ASP A 160 27.02 -10.73 5.19
C ASP A 160 27.20 -11.98 4.33
N CYS A 161 28.31 -12.70 4.44
CA CYS A 161 28.36 -14.09 3.95
C CYS A 161 27.73 -15.02 5.00
N THR A 162 26.96 -16.01 4.52
CA THR A 162 26.26 -17.00 5.38
C THR A 162 27.21 -17.75 6.32
N ASP A 163 28.45 -17.96 5.89
CA ASP A 163 29.50 -18.63 6.67
C ASP A 163 30.47 -17.63 7.35
N GLY A 164 30.29 -16.32 7.15
CA GLY A 164 31.10 -15.24 7.74
C GLY A 164 32.49 -15.05 7.11
N GLU A 165 32.67 -15.51 5.87
CA GLU A 165 33.95 -15.55 5.16
C GLU A 165 34.43 -14.17 4.67
N ASP A 166 33.48 -13.26 4.48
CA ASP A 166 33.69 -11.82 4.34
C ASP A 166 34.44 -11.22 5.53
N GLU A 167 34.28 -11.82 6.71
CA GLU A 167 34.93 -11.41 7.97
C GLU A 167 36.16 -12.28 8.32
N GLU A 168 36.46 -13.31 7.52
CA GLU A 168 37.61 -14.17 7.75
C GLU A 168 38.87 -13.69 7.01
N ASN A 169 40.00 -13.74 7.70
CA ASN A 169 41.33 -13.43 7.16
C ASN A 169 41.52 -11.98 6.68
N CYS A 170 40.88 -11.02 7.37
CA CYS A 170 41.20 -9.59 7.33
C CYS A 170 42.59 -9.37 7.95
N GLN A 171 43.65 -9.71 7.23
CA GLN A 171 45.02 -9.41 7.65
C GLN A 171 45.23 -7.90 7.59
N LEU A 172 45.54 -7.33 8.75
CA LEU A 172 46.08 -5.97 8.95
C LEU A 172 47.38 -5.79 8.15
N ALA A 173 47.25 -5.56 6.85
CA ALA A 173 48.34 -5.13 5.98
C ALA A 173 48.52 -3.62 6.16
N THR A 174 49.25 -3.30 7.23
CA THR A 174 49.86 -2.01 7.46
C THR A 174 50.86 -1.68 6.35
N SER A 175 50.68 -0.53 5.68
CA SER A 175 51.80 0.33 5.23
C SER A 175 51.32 1.71 4.77
N ASP A 176 50.85 2.57 5.69
CA ASP A 176 51.45 3.88 5.96
C ASP A 176 50.82 4.49 7.26
N PRO A 177 51.60 4.98 8.24
CA PRO A 177 51.14 5.25 9.59
C PRO A 177 50.70 6.71 9.81
N SER A 178 49.54 7.06 9.25
CA SER A 178 48.75 8.22 9.72
C SER A 178 47.30 8.15 9.20
N SER A 179 46.37 7.81 10.11
CA SER A 179 44.90 7.76 9.94
C SER A 179 44.30 6.44 9.40
N PRO A 180 43.52 5.69 10.21
CA PRO A 180 42.79 4.48 9.80
C PRO A 180 41.53 4.70 8.95
N CYS A 181 41.03 5.94 8.83
CA CYS A 181 39.80 6.26 8.10
C CYS A 181 40.09 7.14 6.87
N SER A 182 39.15 7.17 5.90
CA SER A 182 39.22 8.01 4.70
C SER A 182 39.30 9.50 5.06
N SER A 183 39.76 10.36 4.14
CA SER A 183 39.89 11.83 4.34
C SER A 183 38.61 12.59 4.74
N ARG A 184 37.47 11.90 4.86
CA ARG A 184 36.14 12.44 5.21
C ARG A 184 35.51 11.76 6.43
N GLU A 185 36.28 10.95 7.14
CA GLU A 185 35.83 10.15 8.29
C GLU A 185 36.73 10.43 9.50
N PHE A 186 36.13 10.48 10.68
CA PHE A 186 36.81 10.62 11.97
C PHE A 186 36.97 9.24 12.61
N THR A 187 38.17 8.95 13.08
CA THR A 187 38.46 7.69 13.79
C THR A 187 38.17 7.86 15.28
N CYS A 188 37.27 7.04 15.82
CA CYS A 188 37.03 6.93 17.26
C CYS A 188 38.32 6.49 17.99
N ALA A 189 38.45 6.75 19.30
CA ALA A 189 39.70 6.49 20.02
C ALA A 189 39.98 4.99 20.20
N ASP A 190 38.96 4.15 20.09
CA ASP A 190 39.03 2.69 19.94
C ASP A 190 39.84 2.20 18.72
N LYS A 191 40.10 3.08 17.72
CA LYS A 191 40.78 2.79 16.45
C LYS A 191 40.14 1.68 15.60
N MET A 192 38.88 1.35 15.88
CA MET A 192 38.12 0.30 15.20
C MET A 192 36.83 0.84 14.56
N SER A 193 36.41 2.05 14.93
CA SER A 193 35.18 2.67 14.44
C SER A 193 35.49 3.97 13.68
N CYS A 194 34.96 4.10 12.46
CA CYS A 194 35.05 5.31 11.64
C CYS A 194 33.66 5.93 11.50
N ILE A 195 33.47 7.15 12.01
CA ILE A 195 32.24 7.92 11.83
C ILE A 195 32.46 9.02 10.79
N HIS A 196 31.40 9.56 10.20
CA HIS A 196 31.53 10.66 9.25
C HIS A 196 32.06 11.92 9.98
N ILE A 197 32.92 12.74 9.35
CA ILE A 197 33.53 13.91 10.03
C ILE A 197 32.50 14.95 10.52
N ALA A 198 31.28 14.91 9.97
CA ALA A 198 30.16 15.76 10.39
C ALA A 198 29.51 15.32 11.71
N TRP A 199 29.74 14.07 12.12
CA TRP A 199 29.25 13.44 13.36
C TRP A 199 30.27 13.53 14.49
N ARG A 200 31.32 14.30 14.27
CA ARG A 200 32.28 14.63 15.30
C ARG A 200 31.83 15.93 15.95
N CYS A 201 31.54 15.92 17.25
CA CYS A 201 31.11 17.09 18.00
C CYS A 201 29.74 17.64 17.57
N ASP A 202 28.81 16.77 17.16
CA ASP A 202 27.45 17.16 16.80
C ASP A 202 26.46 17.03 17.98
N GLY A 203 26.94 16.50 19.11
CA GLY A 203 26.23 16.42 20.38
C GLY A 203 25.50 15.10 20.61
N ASP A 204 25.57 14.17 19.66
CA ASP A 204 25.07 12.80 19.78
C ASP A 204 26.28 11.84 19.89
N PRO A 205 26.30 10.88 20.83
CA PRO A 205 27.39 9.91 20.96
C PRO A 205 27.27 8.82 19.87
N ASP A 206 27.88 9.08 18.72
CA ASP A 206 27.94 8.19 17.56
C ASP A 206 29.12 7.21 17.64
N CYS A 207 30.22 7.58 18.31
CA CYS A 207 31.25 6.62 18.69
C CYS A 207 30.78 5.79 19.90
N GLN A 208 30.99 4.48 19.83
CA GLN A 208 30.63 3.54 20.89
C GLN A 208 31.38 3.78 22.23
N ASP A 209 32.50 4.50 22.16
CA ASP A 209 33.33 4.93 23.29
C ASP A 209 33.20 6.44 23.60
N GLU A 210 32.23 7.14 23.00
CA GLU A 210 31.96 8.58 23.11
C GLU A 210 33.14 9.48 22.66
N SER A 211 34.13 8.94 21.96
CA SER A 211 35.36 9.66 21.56
C SER A 211 35.15 10.79 20.55
N ASP A 212 34.06 10.72 19.81
CA ASP A 212 33.58 11.77 18.91
C ASP A 212 33.17 13.05 19.62
N GLU A 213 32.72 12.93 20.87
CA GLU A 213 32.27 14.04 21.71
C GLU A 213 33.32 14.45 22.76
N ILE A 214 34.45 13.74 22.84
CA ILE A 214 35.55 14.03 23.78
C ILE A 214 36.66 14.82 23.08
N ASP A 215 37.12 15.93 23.69
CA ASP A 215 38.15 16.85 23.17
C ASP A 215 37.78 17.55 21.84
N CYS A 216 36.52 17.97 21.76
CA CYS A 216 36.00 18.86 20.74
C CYS A 216 36.55 20.29 20.89
N HIS A 217 37.75 20.54 20.36
CA HIS A 217 38.22 21.91 20.16
C HIS A 217 37.52 22.50 18.93
N VAL A 218 36.32 23.03 19.14
CA VAL A 218 35.48 23.62 18.10
C VAL A 218 36.06 24.98 17.69
N THR A 219 36.95 24.98 16.70
CA THR A 219 37.26 26.21 15.94
C THR A 219 36.24 26.36 14.83
N CYS A 220 35.16 27.09 15.11
CA CYS A 220 34.21 27.53 14.09
C CYS A 220 34.92 28.41 13.04
N GLY A 221 34.38 28.45 11.82
CA GLY A 221 34.88 29.33 10.76
C GLY A 221 34.78 30.81 11.14
N PRO A 222 35.43 31.75 10.40
CA PRO A 222 35.49 33.18 10.73
C PRO A 222 34.15 33.94 10.67
N SER A 223 33.02 33.24 10.55
CA SER A 223 31.65 33.78 10.46
C SER A 223 30.64 32.96 11.28
N GLN A 224 31.12 32.21 12.27
CA GLN A 224 30.33 31.31 13.11
C GLN A 224 30.72 31.49 14.59
N PHE A 225 29.74 31.44 15.48
CA PHE A 225 29.86 31.55 16.94
C PHE A 225 29.69 30.18 17.60
N THR A 226 30.52 29.87 18.59
CA THR A 226 30.48 28.62 19.38
C THR A 226 29.55 28.75 20.60
N CYS A 227 28.53 27.90 20.72
CA CYS A 227 27.76 27.75 21.96
C CYS A 227 28.64 27.17 23.10
N THR A 228 28.33 27.47 24.35
CA THR A 228 29.13 27.01 25.51
C THR A 228 28.84 25.55 25.85
N SER A 229 27.60 25.07 25.66
CA SER A 229 27.22 23.65 25.76
C SER A 229 25.82 23.38 25.16
N PRO A 230 25.64 22.36 24.30
CA PRO A 230 26.70 21.60 23.62
C PRO A 230 27.49 22.54 22.71
N HIS A 231 28.76 22.21 22.41
CA HIS A 231 29.70 23.06 21.65
C HIS A 231 29.35 23.17 20.15
N LYS A 232 28.14 23.66 19.85
CA LYS A 232 27.56 23.79 18.52
C LYS A 232 27.93 25.13 17.87
N CYS A 233 28.29 25.12 16.59
CA CYS A 233 28.53 26.35 15.81
C CYS A 233 27.21 26.90 15.23
N ILE A 234 26.83 28.11 15.61
CA ILE A 234 25.76 28.87 14.95
C ILE A 234 26.37 29.96 14.06
N PRO A 235 25.72 30.39 12.96
CA PRO A 235 26.13 31.60 12.24
C PRO A 235 26.28 32.80 13.18
N GLN A 236 27.35 33.59 13.02
CA GLN A 236 27.63 34.74 13.90
C GLN A 236 26.53 35.82 13.86
N VAL A 237 25.64 35.79 12.87
CA VAL A 237 24.44 36.64 12.77
C VAL A 237 23.37 36.33 13.81
N TYR A 238 23.40 35.12 14.40
CA TYR A 238 22.49 34.68 15.45
C TYR A 238 23.08 34.87 16.85
N GLN A 239 24.23 35.53 16.94
CA GLN A 239 24.77 35.98 18.22
C GLN A 239 24.12 37.33 18.56
N CYS A 240 23.45 37.43 19.70
CA CYS A 240 22.81 38.67 20.17
C CYS A 240 21.66 39.18 19.29
N ASP A 241 20.82 38.28 18.77
CA ASP A 241 19.64 38.62 17.99
C ASP A 241 18.33 38.58 18.81
N GLY A 242 18.44 38.29 20.11
CA GLY A 242 17.34 38.33 21.08
C GLY A 242 16.47 37.08 21.09
N LEU A 243 16.90 36.02 20.42
CA LEU A 243 16.25 34.71 20.37
C LEU A 243 17.28 33.65 20.78
N GLU A 244 16.89 32.73 21.66
CA GLU A 244 17.78 31.64 22.10
C GLU A 244 17.93 30.60 20.98
N HIS A 245 19.06 30.66 20.26
CA HIS A 245 19.47 29.71 19.22
C HIS A 245 20.44 28.64 19.74
N CYS A 246 21.18 28.91 20.83
CA CYS A 246 21.88 27.89 21.59
C CYS A 246 20.96 27.29 22.67
N LEU A 247 21.00 25.96 22.85
CA LEU A 247 20.20 25.23 23.86
C LEU A 247 20.49 25.66 25.30
N ASP A 248 21.66 26.26 25.55
CA ASP A 248 22.09 26.83 26.83
C ASP A 248 21.96 28.36 26.92
N GLY A 249 21.44 29.01 25.87
CA GLY A 249 21.32 30.48 25.78
C GLY A 249 22.66 31.22 25.70
N SER A 250 23.75 30.53 25.34
CA SER A 250 25.09 31.13 25.28
C SER A 250 25.29 32.17 24.18
N ASP A 251 24.50 32.09 23.12
CA ASP A 251 24.43 33.06 22.03
C ASP A 251 23.88 34.41 22.46
N GLU A 252 23.11 34.43 23.55
CA GLU A 252 22.56 35.64 24.18
C GLU A 252 23.31 36.00 25.49
N ALA A 253 24.24 35.14 25.94
CA ALA A 253 25.01 35.35 27.16
C ALA A 253 26.23 36.25 26.91
N GLY A 254 26.27 37.42 27.57
CA GLY A 254 27.42 38.33 27.47
C GLY A 254 27.46 39.14 26.18
N CYS A 255 26.35 39.20 25.44
CA CYS A 255 26.10 40.22 24.45
C CYS A 255 26.41 41.60 25.04
N PRO A 256 27.02 42.52 24.27
CA PRO A 256 27.05 43.89 24.70
C PRO A 256 25.60 44.30 24.83
N SER A 257 25.10 44.32 26.07
CA SER A 257 24.03 45.22 26.41
C SER A 257 24.52 46.53 25.83
N THR A 258 23.88 46.96 24.76
CA THR A 258 23.87 48.37 24.42
C THR A 258 23.03 49.06 25.49
N THR A 259 23.42 48.90 26.76
CA THR A 259 23.56 50.02 27.66
C THR A 259 24.68 50.92 27.12
N SER A 260 24.44 51.50 25.94
CA SER A 260 24.53 52.95 25.92
C SER A 260 23.32 53.43 26.71
N PRO A 261 23.46 54.38 27.64
CA PRO A 261 22.30 55.09 28.13
C PRO A 261 21.68 55.76 26.91
N GLY A 262 20.60 55.17 26.42
CA GLY A 262 19.83 55.64 25.27
C GLY A 262 18.39 55.58 25.72
N CYS A 263 17.68 56.71 25.64
CA CYS A 263 16.31 56.81 26.12
C CYS A 263 15.41 55.81 25.41
N ASN A 264 14.49 55.18 26.14
CA ASN A 264 13.54 54.25 25.53
C ASN A 264 12.62 55.02 24.56
N SER A 265 12.82 54.84 23.26
CA SER A 265 12.07 55.55 22.21
C SER A 265 10.53 55.42 22.27
N SER A 266 10.01 54.41 22.99
CA SER A 266 8.57 54.18 23.17
C SER A 266 7.95 54.94 24.34
N SER A 267 8.74 55.40 25.32
CA SER A 267 8.24 56.02 26.56
C SER A 267 9.00 57.28 27.00
N GLU A 268 10.19 57.52 26.45
CA GLU A 268 11.12 58.57 26.86
C GLU A 268 11.68 59.35 25.66
N PHE A 269 11.86 60.66 25.85
CA PHE A 269 12.45 61.59 24.91
C PHE A 269 13.89 61.92 25.32
N ASP A 270 14.80 61.82 24.36
CA ASP A 270 16.19 62.21 24.54
C ASP A 270 16.38 63.70 24.27
N CYS A 271 16.67 64.43 25.35
CA CYS A 271 16.84 65.88 25.31
C CYS A 271 17.92 66.35 24.31
N PHE A 272 18.97 65.58 24.05
CA PHE A 272 20.15 66.06 23.30
C PHE A 272 20.66 65.11 22.22
N GLY A 273 19.95 64.01 21.94
CA GLY A 273 20.37 62.98 20.96
C GLY A 273 21.63 62.22 21.38
N THR A 274 22.01 62.32 22.67
CA THR A 274 23.19 61.69 23.26
C THR A 274 22.83 60.60 24.26
N GLY A 275 21.54 60.38 24.54
CA GLY A 275 21.00 59.35 25.42
C GLY A 275 21.27 59.55 26.91
N MET A 276 21.94 60.63 27.30
CA MET A 276 22.38 60.88 28.69
C MET A 276 21.31 61.55 29.57
N LYS A 277 20.24 62.12 28.99
CA LYS A 277 19.14 62.76 29.73
C LYS A 277 17.80 62.47 29.06
N CYS A 278 17.03 61.59 29.69
CA CYS A 278 15.74 61.10 29.23
C CYS A 278 14.60 61.73 30.05
N ILE A 279 13.63 62.33 29.38
CA ILE A 279 12.39 62.82 29.99
C ILE A 279 11.21 61.98 29.50
N PRO A 280 10.09 61.86 30.25
CA PRO A 280 8.91 61.16 29.75
C PRO A 280 8.37 61.81 28.47
N LEU A 281 7.85 61.01 27.52
CA LEU A 281 7.22 61.56 26.29
C LEU A 281 6.04 62.50 26.59
N THR A 282 5.40 62.39 27.76
CA THR A 282 4.32 63.27 28.22
C THR A 282 4.78 64.67 28.61
N SER A 283 6.08 64.84 28.84
CA SER A 283 6.75 66.08 29.23
C SER A 283 7.40 66.78 28.01
N VAL A 284 7.07 66.33 26.79
CA VAL A 284 7.49 66.95 25.54
C VAL A 284 6.35 67.81 25.01
N CYS A 285 6.63 69.05 24.60
CA CYS A 285 5.61 70.02 24.14
C CYS A 285 4.53 70.37 25.18
N ASP A 286 4.86 70.34 26.47
CA ASP A 286 3.96 70.72 27.57
C ASP A 286 4.11 72.20 27.98
N LYS A 287 4.96 72.95 27.27
CA LYS A 287 5.30 74.37 27.49
C LYS A 287 6.17 74.60 28.72
N VAL A 288 6.73 73.54 29.31
CA VAL A 288 7.68 73.58 30.41
C VAL A 288 9.05 73.13 29.90
N PRO A 289 10.09 73.98 29.98
CA PRO A 289 11.44 73.60 29.54
C PRO A 289 12.08 72.56 30.48
N ASP A 290 11.96 71.28 30.16
CA ASP A 290 12.48 70.18 30.99
C ASP A 290 13.94 69.80 30.61
N CYS A 291 14.37 70.16 29.40
CA CYS A 291 15.74 69.97 28.91
C CYS A 291 16.65 71.21 29.12
N GLN A 292 17.17 71.39 30.34
CA GLN A 292 18.21 72.39 30.67
C GLN A 292 19.61 72.06 30.08
N PRO A 293 20.48 73.05 29.70
CA PRO A 293 20.47 74.43 30.20
C PRO A 293 20.13 75.59 29.24
N THR A 294 20.11 75.49 27.90
CA THR A 294 20.00 76.75 27.10
C THR A 294 19.22 76.74 25.77
N ALA A 295 18.57 75.65 25.38
CA ALA A 295 17.48 75.68 24.39
C ALA A 295 16.81 74.31 24.50
N SER A 296 15.61 74.25 25.06
CA SER A 296 14.88 73.01 25.33
C SER A 296 14.43 72.38 23.99
N PRO A 297 15.06 71.29 23.52
CA PRO A 297 14.72 70.68 22.23
C PRO A 297 13.34 69.99 22.25
N ASP A 298 12.89 69.63 23.45
CA ASP A 298 11.52 69.21 23.83
C ASP A 298 10.43 70.23 23.44
N GLU A 299 10.76 71.52 23.30
CA GLU A 299 9.78 72.58 23.00
C GLU A 299 10.02 73.27 21.63
N LEU A 300 11.14 72.98 20.96
CA LEU A 300 11.57 73.72 19.76
C LEU A 300 10.91 73.25 18.45
N VAL A 301 10.39 72.02 18.42
CA VAL A 301 9.84 71.37 17.22
C VAL A 301 8.35 71.10 17.38
N CYS A 302 7.59 71.83 18.20
CA CYS A 302 6.15 71.58 18.36
C CYS A 302 5.34 72.22 17.22
N LYS A 303 4.94 71.46 16.20
CA LYS A 303 3.95 71.94 15.21
C LYS A 303 2.57 71.99 15.87
N GLU A 304 2.00 73.18 16.00
CA GLU A 304 0.73 73.44 16.71
C GLU A 304 -0.52 72.72 16.15
N VAL A 305 -0.41 71.96 15.05
CA VAL A 305 -1.59 71.40 14.35
C VAL A 305 -1.53 69.88 14.34
N ASN A 306 -2.36 69.26 15.16
CA ASN A 306 -2.63 67.81 15.13
C ASN A 306 -3.25 67.43 13.75
N PRO A 307 -2.54 66.68 12.89
CA PRO A 307 -3.03 66.31 11.56
C PRO A 307 -4.29 65.45 11.59
N CYS A 308 -4.53 64.68 12.66
CA CYS A 308 -5.76 63.89 12.84
C CYS A 308 -7.01 64.76 12.99
N LYS A 309 -6.88 66.03 13.42
CA LYS A 309 -8.02 66.97 13.46
C LYS A 309 -8.39 67.52 12.09
N THR A 310 -7.49 67.44 11.11
CA THR A 310 -7.69 67.92 9.75
C THR A 310 -7.82 66.73 8.79
N ASN A 311 -9.04 66.47 8.29
CA ASN A 311 -9.32 65.34 7.39
C ASN A 311 -8.83 63.97 7.93
N ASN A 312 -8.90 63.75 9.25
CA ASN A 312 -8.44 62.53 9.92
C ASN A 312 -6.98 62.13 9.60
N GLY A 313 -6.09 63.09 9.32
CA GLY A 313 -4.71 62.80 8.87
C GLY A 313 -4.63 62.12 7.50
N GLY A 314 -5.75 62.02 6.77
CA GLY A 314 -5.89 61.21 5.57
C GLY A 314 -6.08 59.72 5.85
N CYS A 315 -6.29 59.31 7.11
CA CYS A 315 -6.59 57.94 7.51
C CYS A 315 -8.05 57.58 7.18
N ALA A 316 -8.27 56.36 6.69
CA ALA A 316 -9.61 55.85 6.38
C ALA A 316 -10.46 55.56 7.62
N ASP A 317 -9.85 55.10 8.71
CA ASP A 317 -10.56 54.73 9.95
C ASP A 317 -10.03 55.52 11.17
N LYS A 318 -9.01 55.03 11.88
CA LYS A 318 -8.47 55.70 13.08
C LYS A 318 -7.15 56.40 12.79
N CYS A 319 -6.98 57.62 13.29
CA CYS A 319 -5.73 58.36 13.26
C CYS A 319 -5.20 58.53 14.68
N ILE A 320 -4.05 57.92 14.97
CA ILE A 320 -3.37 58.04 16.26
C ILE A 320 -2.26 59.07 16.12
N PHE A 321 -2.34 60.13 16.93
CA PHE A 321 -1.31 61.15 17.03
C PHE A 321 -0.51 60.92 18.31
N ASN A 322 0.74 60.47 18.18
CA ASN A 322 1.63 60.29 19.32
C ASN A 322 2.20 61.63 19.79
N TYR A 323 2.60 61.69 21.06
CA TYR A 323 3.20 62.87 21.69
C TYR A 323 4.50 63.33 21.00
N ASN A 324 5.17 62.42 20.28
CA ASN A 324 6.38 62.66 19.47
C ASN A 324 6.09 63.39 18.14
N GLN A 325 4.85 63.84 17.93
CA GLN A 325 4.36 64.50 16.71
C GLN A 325 4.37 63.64 15.44
N GLN A 326 4.52 62.33 15.61
CA GLN A 326 4.31 61.34 14.57
C GLN A 326 2.85 60.85 14.66
N PHE A 327 2.18 60.78 13.51
CA PHE A 327 0.84 60.19 13.44
C PHE A 327 0.87 58.95 12.55
N HIS A 328 0.10 57.94 12.93
CA HIS A 328 -0.10 56.75 12.14
C HIS A 328 -1.59 56.41 12.07
N CYS A 329 -1.98 55.74 11.00
CA CYS A 329 -3.34 55.27 10.81
C CYS A 329 -3.46 53.86 11.38
N GLU A 330 -4.56 53.58 12.07
CA GLU A 330 -4.94 52.25 12.52
C GLU A 330 -6.32 51.89 11.98
N CYS A 331 -6.53 50.60 11.78
CA CYS A 331 -7.80 50.06 11.31
C CYS A 331 -8.55 49.39 12.45
N SER A 332 -9.87 49.34 12.36
CA SER A 332 -10.71 48.55 13.26
C SER A 332 -10.45 47.05 13.09
N ALA A 333 -10.84 46.27 14.11
CA ALA A 333 -10.69 44.81 14.06
C ALA A 333 -11.35 44.24 12.78
N GLY A 334 -10.69 43.29 12.13
CA GLY A 334 -11.08 42.74 10.83
C GLY A 334 -10.51 43.49 9.62
N PHE A 335 -9.77 44.59 9.82
CA PHE A 335 -9.15 45.34 8.74
C PHE A 335 -7.65 45.54 9.00
N GLN A 336 -6.86 45.51 7.94
CA GLN A 336 -5.41 45.78 7.97
C GLN A 336 -5.07 47.02 7.14
N LEU A 337 -3.99 47.68 7.50
CA LEU A 337 -3.54 48.89 6.82
C LEU A 337 -2.98 48.52 5.43
N ALA A 338 -3.44 49.20 4.39
CA ALA A 338 -2.97 49.01 3.04
C ALA A 338 -1.54 49.58 2.87
N PRO A 339 -0.83 49.25 1.77
CA PRO A 339 0.55 49.71 1.53
C PRO A 339 0.73 51.23 1.46
N ASP A 340 -0.36 52.00 1.34
CA ASP A 340 -0.36 53.46 1.37
C ASP A 340 -0.31 54.05 2.80
N ASN A 341 -0.28 53.19 3.82
CA ASN A 341 -0.31 53.50 5.25
C ASN A 341 -1.52 54.35 5.69
N LYS A 342 -2.62 54.33 4.93
CA LYS A 342 -3.78 55.21 5.17
C LYS A 342 -5.13 54.54 4.96
N THR A 343 -5.26 53.67 3.96
CA THR A 343 -6.50 52.95 3.69
C THR A 343 -6.55 51.64 4.46
N CYS A 344 -7.75 51.22 4.82
CA CYS A 344 -7.99 49.97 5.53
C CYS A 344 -8.60 48.97 4.54
N ILE A 345 -7.96 47.82 4.39
CA ILE A 345 -8.45 46.72 3.57
C ILE A 345 -8.94 45.60 4.48
N ASP A 346 -10.04 44.98 4.08
CA ASP A 346 -10.61 43.82 4.76
C ASP A 346 -9.58 42.69 4.86
N VAL A 347 -9.45 42.11 6.06
CA VAL A 347 -8.60 40.94 6.28
C VAL A 347 -9.42 39.72 5.94
N ASN A 348 -9.04 39.00 4.89
CA ASN A 348 -9.71 37.75 4.58
C ASN A 348 -9.23 36.64 5.53
N GLU A 349 -9.97 36.40 6.62
CA GLU A 349 -9.62 35.38 7.61
C GLU A 349 -9.72 33.95 7.07
N CYS A 350 -10.44 33.73 5.97
CA CYS A 350 -10.55 32.42 5.33
C CYS A 350 -9.25 31.95 4.64
N ASN A 351 -8.25 32.83 4.53
CA ASN A 351 -6.92 32.43 4.11
C ASN A 351 -6.12 31.75 5.24
N GLU A 352 -6.56 31.88 6.49
CA GLU A 352 -5.96 31.20 7.64
C GLU A 352 -6.46 29.74 7.69
N PHE A 353 -5.52 28.79 7.69
CA PHE A 353 -5.85 27.37 7.75
C PHE A 353 -6.44 27.01 9.12
N GLY A 354 -7.58 26.32 9.13
CA GLY A 354 -8.26 25.93 10.36
C GLY A 354 -9.06 27.04 11.04
N ARG A 355 -9.28 28.19 10.37
CA ARG A 355 -10.15 29.26 10.88
C ARG A 355 -11.59 28.77 11.13
N CYS A 356 -12.07 27.90 10.25
CA CYS A 356 -13.35 27.22 10.36
C CYS A 356 -13.14 25.70 10.22
N SER A 357 -14.02 24.92 10.88
CA SER A 357 -14.02 23.46 10.82
C SER A 357 -14.28 22.90 9.40
N GLN A 358 -15.07 23.60 8.58
CA GLN A 358 -15.37 23.18 7.20
C GLN A 358 -15.38 24.36 6.22
N ILE A 359 -16.49 25.09 6.12
CA ILE A 359 -16.65 26.16 5.13
C ILE A 359 -16.44 27.51 5.82
N CYS A 360 -15.53 28.33 5.29
CA CYS A 360 -15.31 29.71 5.73
C CYS A 360 -15.88 30.69 4.70
N VAL A 361 -16.71 31.65 5.16
CA VAL A 361 -17.23 32.75 4.33
C VAL A 361 -16.74 34.07 4.90
N ASN A 362 -15.85 34.72 4.15
CA ASN A 362 -15.35 36.05 4.47
C ASN A 362 -16.45 37.11 4.25
N THR A 363 -16.56 38.05 5.18
CA THR A 363 -17.47 39.20 5.12
C THR A 363 -16.68 40.47 5.39
N GLU A 364 -17.17 41.64 4.99
CA GLU A 364 -16.42 42.88 5.23
C GLU A 364 -16.29 43.16 6.74
N GLY A 365 -15.05 43.11 7.24
CA GLY A 365 -14.68 43.31 8.64
C GLY A 365 -14.87 42.11 9.56
N SER A 366 -15.24 40.93 9.03
CA SER A 366 -15.43 39.71 9.83
C SER A 366 -15.56 38.45 8.97
N TYR A 367 -15.78 37.29 9.57
CA TYR A 367 -16.09 36.05 8.85
C TYR A 367 -17.16 35.26 9.60
N HIS A 368 -17.77 34.29 8.91
CA HIS A 368 -18.61 33.31 9.56
C HIS A 368 -18.38 31.91 8.97
N CYS A 369 -18.43 30.91 9.85
CA CYS A 369 -18.28 29.52 9.47
C CYS A 369 -19.63 28.92 9.08
N LYS A 370 -19.62 27.97 8.14
CA LYS A 370 -20.75 27.13 7.77
C LYS A 370 -20.32 25.67 7.72
N CYS A 371 -21.30 24.78 7.81
CA CYS A 371 -21.09 23.35 7.66
C CYS A 371 -21.60 22.89 6.29
N GLU A 372 -20.95 21.86 5.75
CA GLU A 372 -21.35 21.16 4.54
C GLU A 372 -22.68 20.42 4.77
N GLU A 373 -23.36 20.04 3.69
CA GLU A 373 -24.61 19.29 3.78
C GLU A 373 -24.44 17.98 4.58
N GLY A 374 -25.34 17.75 5.54
CA GLY A 374 -25.23 16.61 6.47
C GLY A 374 -24.41 16.87 7.73
N TYR A 375 -23.83 18.07 7.89
CA TYR A 375 -23.15 18.47 9.11
C TYR A 375 -23.90 19.60 9.82
N ILE A 376 -23.95 19.51 11.16
CA ILE A 376 -24.61 20.47 12.05
C ILE A 376 -23.55 21.17 12.90
N MET A 377 -23.64 22.49 12.98
CA MET A 377 -22.75 23.28 13.81
C MET A 377 -23.04 23.04 15.30
N ASP A 378 -22.01 22.66 16.04
CA ASP A 378 -22.08 22.54 17.50
C ASP A 378 -22.27 23.94 18.13
N PRO A 379 -23.32 24.14 18.94
CA PRO A 379 -23.67 25.47 19.48
C PRO A 379 -22.67 25.98 20.53
N VAL A 380 -21.83 25.12 21.09
CA VAL A 380 -20.87 25.48 22.14
C VAL A 380 -19.48 25.66 21.56
N LEU A 381 -19.05 24.70 20.74
CA LEU A 381 -17.66 24.59 20.29
C LEU A 381 -17.46 25.06 18.84
N HIS A 382 -18.55 25.43 18.14
CA HIS A 382 -18.55 25.99 16.78
C HIS A 382 -17.84 25.15 15.71
N TYR A 383 -17.65 23.85 15.95
CA TYR A 383 -17.22 22.89 14.93
C TYR A 383 -18.42 22.17 14.28
N CYS A 384 -18.18 21.58 13.12
CA CYS A 384 -19.21 20.90 12.35
C CYS A 384 -19.21 19.40 12.69
N LYS A 385 -20.28 18.94 13.35
CA LYS A 385 -20.52 17.52 13.64
C LYS A 385 -21.37 16.87 12.57
N ALA A 386 -21.08 15.61 12.26
CA ALA A 386 -21.94 14.83 11.37
C ALA A 386 -23.35 14.63 11.98
N ASP A 387 -24.38 14.70 11.14
CA ASP A 387 -25.73 14.28 11.49
C ASP A 387 -25.90 12.76 11.26
N GLY A 388 -26.80 12.15 12.02
CA GLY A 388 -27.20 10.76 11.86
C GLY A 388 -26.53 9.78 12.83
N GLU A 389 -25.91 8.74 12.26
CA GLU A 389 -25.42 7.57 12.99
C GLU A 389 -24.09 7.83 13.70
N GLU A 390 -23.79 6.99 14.69
CA GLU A 390 -22.51 7.06 15.39
C GLU A 390 -21.37 6.60 14.47
N PRO A 391 -20.28 7.37 14.34
CA PRO A 391 -19.13 6.95 13.57
C PRO A 391 -18.37 5.81 14.27
N SER A 392 -17.91 4.83 13.50
CA SER A 392 -17.06 3.75 13.98
C SER A 392 -15.71 3.70 13.25
N LEU A 393 -14.72 3.08 13.88
CA LEU A 393 -13.42 2.79 13.29
C LEU A 393 -13.38 1.33 12.89
N LEU A 394 -13.16 1.07 11.60
CA LEU A 394 -12.81 -0.25 11.08
C LEU A 394 -11.29 -0.32 10.98
N PHE A 395 -10.70 -1.37 11.55
CA PHE A 395 -9.25 -1.52 11.51
C PHE A 395 -8.82 -2.98 11.38
N ALA A 396 -7.71 -3.18 10.69
CA ALA A 396 -7.01 -4.45 10.58
C ALA A 396 -6.01 -4.58 11.71
N ASN A 397 -6.11 -5.68 12.46
CA ASN A 397 -5.20 -5.99 13.56
C ASN A 397 -4.38 -7.25 13.24
N ARG A 398 -4.00 -7.39 11.95
CA ARG A 398 -3.24 -8.47 11.32
C ARG A 398 -3.88 -9.86 11.33
N ILE A 399 -4.41 -10.30 12.48
CA ILE A 399 -5.03 -11.61 12.71
C ILE A 399 -6.57 -11.56 12.73
N ASP A 400 -7.14 -10.37 12.83
CA ASP A 400 -8.57 -10.13 12.82
C ASP A 400 -8.91 -8.73 12.29
N LEU A 401 -10.19 -8.56 11.91
CA LEU A 401 -10.79 -7.28 11.54
C LEU A 401 -11.78 -6.87 12.63
N ARG A 402 -11.68 -5.62 13.10
CA ARG A 402 -12.48 -5.13 14.21
C ARG A 402 -13.16 -3.80 13.89
N GLU A 403 -14.30 -3.61 14.54
CA GLU A 403 -15.04 -2.35 14.59
C GLU A 403 -14.98 -1.78 16.01
N TYR A 404 -14.77 -0.47 16.11
CA TYR A 404 -14.86 0.29 17.36
C TYR A 404 -15.73 1.53 17.22
N ARG A 405 -16.82 1.61 17.98
CA ARG A 405 -17.74 2.75 17.95
C ARG A 405 -17.23 3.91 18.82
N LEU A 406 -17.13 5.11 18.25
CA LEU A 406 -16.36 6.23 18.86
C LEU A 406 -17.02 6.90 20.07
N HIS A 407 -18.35 6.91 20.17
CA HIS A 407 -19.09 7.53 21.28
C HIS A 407 -19.44 6.52 22.39
N SER A 408 -19.91 5.33 22.02
CA SER A 408 -20.32 4.24 22.91
C SER A 408 -19.13 3.44 23.43
N GLY A 409 -18.01 3.43 22.69
CA GLY A 409 -16.83 2.65 23.04
C GLY A 409 -17.01 1.13 22.87
N GLU A 410 -18.04 0.70 22.14
CA GLU A 410 -18.32 -0.70 21.85
C GLU A 410 -17.28 -1.27 20.87
N LYS A 411 -16.83 -2.50 21.13
CA LYS A 411 -15.87 -3.23 20.30
C LYS A 411 -16.55 -4.47 19.73
N ARG A 412 -16.44 -4.68 18.43
CA ARG A 412 -17.03 -5.81 17.71
C ARG A 412 -15.99 -6.44 16.78
N ALA A 413 -15.89 -7.76 16.79
CA ALA A 413 -15.08 -8.50 15.81
C ALA A 413 -15.93 -8.70 14.54
N LEU A 414 -15.38 -8.38 13.38
CA LEU A 414 -16.05 -8.53 12.09
C LEU A 414 -15.62 -9.80 11.36
N VAL A 415 -14.33 -10.07 11.36
CA VAL A 415 -13.75 -11.29 10.77
C VAL A 415 -12.69 -11.81 11.72
N GLU A 416 -12.83 -13.07 12.09
CA GLU A 416 -11.90 -13.80 12.95
C GLU A 416 -11.02 -14.74 12.09
N ASP A 417 -9.88 -15.18 12.65
CA ASP A 417 -8.96 -16.15 12.05
C ASP A 417 -8.34 -15.75 10.69
N THR A 418 -8.03 -14.46 10.51
CA THR A 418 -7.21 -14.03 9.36
C THR A 418 -5.73 -14.35 9.60
N LYS A 419 -4.95 -14.46 8.51
CA LYS A 419 -3.53 -14.86 8.61
C LYS A 419 -2.59 -13.64 8.61
N SER A 420 -2.70 -12.76 7.62
CA SER A 420 -1.96 -11.50 7.57
C SER A 420 -2.77 -10.45 6.82
N THR A 421 -3.78 -9.91 7.50
CA THR A 421 -4.60 -8.81 6.98
C THR A 421 -3.86 -7.49 7.07
N ILE A 422 -3.67 -6.83 5.92
CA ILE A 422 -2.89 -5.58 5.84
C ILE A 422 -3.81 -4.40 5.54
N ALA A 423 -4.45 -4.38 4.37
CA ALA A 423 -5.29 -3.28 3.91
C ALA A 423 -6.79 -3.61 4.00
N LEU A 424 -7.62 -2.58 4.17
CA LEU A 424 -9.08 -2.70 4.14
C LEU A 424 -9.73 -1.45 3.53
N ASP A 425 -10.88 -1.63 2.89
CA ASP A 425 -11.77 -0.51 2.56
C ASP A 425 -13.22 -1.01 2.49
N PHE A 426 -14.21 -0.13 2.37
CA PHE A 426 -15.61 -0.50 2.53
C PHE A 426 -16.53 0.13 1.47
N ASP A 427 -17.74 -0.43 1.35
CA ASP A 427 -18.90 0.19 0.71
C ASP A 427 -19.96 0.40 1.79
N TYR A 428 -20.18 1.67 2.17
CA TYR A 428 -21.13 2.00 3.22
C TYR A 428 -22.58 1.71 2.79
N ALA A 429 -22.94 2.01 1.54
CA ALA A 429 -24.31 1.90 1.05
C ALA A 429 -24.78 0.44 0.94
N ASN A 430 -23.86 -0.48 0.63
CA ASN A 430 -24.16 -1.92 0.51
C ASN A 430 -23.67 -2.74 1.73
N HIS A 431 -23.12 -2.08 2.75
CA HIS A 431 -22.51 -2.71 3.93
C HIS A 431 -21.45 -3.77 3.57
N ILE A 432 -20.59 -3.50 2.58
CA ILE A 432 -19.54 -4.45 2.17
C ILE A 432 -18.20 -4.02 2.76
N LEU A 433 -17.42 -4.99 3.23
CA LEU A 433 -16.03 -4.81 3.66
C LEU A 433 -15.11 -5.59 2.73
N PHE A 434 -14.09 -4.91 2.21
CA PHE A 434 -12.99 -5.47 1.45
C PHE A 434 -11.73 -5.50 2.30
N TRP A 435 -10.95 -6.57 2.20
CA TRP A 435 -9.65 -6.64 2.86
C TRP A 435 -8.67 -7.50 2.10
N SER A 436 -7.38 -7.21 2.27
CA SER A 436 -6.32 -8.05 1.72
C SER A 436 -5.78 -9.04 2.75
N ASP A 437 -5.47 -10.26 2.33
CA ASP A 437 -4.68 -11.21 3.11
C ASP A 437 -3.41 -11.56 2.32
N VAL A 438 -2.30 -10.94 2.72
CA VAL A 438 -1.02 -11.05 2.01
C VAL A 438 -0.44 -12.46 2.09
N SER A 439 -0.73 -13.20 3.17
CA SER A 439 -0.25 -14.58 3.31
C SER A 439 -0.95 -15.57 2.39
N LYS A 440 -2.15 -15.22 1.92
CA LYS A 440 -2.95 -16.03 0.99
C LYS A 440 -2.92 -15.46 -0.44
N GLU A 441 -2.24 -14.33 -0.65
CA GLU A 441 -2.18 -13.60 -1.92
C GLU A 441 -3.58 -13.29 -2.50
N GLN A 442 -4.50 -12.84 -1.64
CA GLN A 442 -5.92 -12.70 -1.98
C GLN A 442 -6.53 -11.42 -1.45
N ILE A 443 -7.47 -10.86 -2.20
CA ILE A 443 -8.38 -9.81 -1.71
C ILE A 443 -9.75 -10.46 -1.50
N ASN A 444 -10.29 -10.30 -0.30
CA ASN A 444 -11.55 -10.89 0.12
C ASN A 444 -12.61 -9.80 0.30
N MET A 445 -13.87 -10.21 0.21
CA MET A 445 -15.01 -9.36 0.53
C MET A 445 -16.06 -10.08 1.37
N THR A 446 -16.74 -9.33 2.23
CA THR A 446 -17.79 -9.81 3.14
C THR A 446 -18.84 -8.73 3.35
N ILE A 447 -20.03 -9.11 3.79
CA ILE A 447 -21.08 -8.16 4.17
C ILE A 447 -21.01 -7.95 5.69
N ILE A 448 -21.08 -6.70 6.13
CA ILE A 448 -21.18 -6.31 7.53
C ILE A 448 -22.65 -6.47 7.94
N GLU A 449 -23.00 -7.63 8.52
CA GLU A 449 -24.34 -7.87 9.04
C GLU A 449 -24.49 -7.39 10.48
N ASP A 450 -25.59 -6.71 10.82
CA ASP A 450 -25.91 -6.38 12.21
C ASP A 450 -26.61 -7.57 12.90
N GLY A 451 -25.84 -8.55 13.37
CA GLY A 451 -26.35 -9.74 14.05
C GLY A 451 -25.32 -10.85 14.29
N GLU A 452 -25.70 -11.89 15.04
CA GLU A 452 -24.84 -13.06 15.32
C GLU A 452 -24.40 -13.78 14.03
N MET A 453 -23.09 -14.03 13.97
CA MET A 453 -22.33 -14.69 12.92
C MET A 453 -23.09 -15.74 12.09
N GLN A 454 -23.49 -15.36 10.87
CA GLN A 454 -23.43 -16.27 9.75
C GLN A 454 -22.21 -15.86 8.91
N GLN A 455 -21.28 -16.79 8.70
CA GLN A 455 -20.12 -16.57 7.83
C GLN A 455 -20.64 -16.30 6.40
N SER A 456 -20.84 -15.02 6.08
CA SER A 456 -21.25 -14.59 4.76
C SER A 456 -20.23 -15.07 3.73
N LYS A 457 -20.74 -15.58 2.61
CA LYS A 457 -19.97 -16.17 1.51
C LYS A 457 -18.85 -15.22 1.08
N GLN A 458 -17.61 -15.56 1.46
CA GLN A 458 -16.41 -14.81 1.07
C GLN A 458 -16.20 -14.99 -0.42
N THR A 459 -16.24 -13.89 -1.17
CA THR A 459 -15.82 -13.90 -2.57
C THR A 459 -14.37 -13.45 -2.63
N VAL A 460 -13.55 -14.22 -3.33
CA VAL A 460 -12.09 -14.07 -3.34
C VAL A 460 -11.66 -13.58 -4.72
N ILE A 461 -11.01 -12.43 -4.76
CA ILE A 461 -10.31 -11.93 -5.94
C ILE A 461 -8.91 -12.57 -5.91
N THR A 462 -8.71 -13.59 -6.76
CA THR A 462 -7.57 -14.52 -6.68
C THR A 462 -6.51 -14.36 -7.76
N ARG A 463 -6.72 -13.53 -8.80
CA ARG A 463 -5.81 -13.49 -9.96
C ARG A 463 -5.05 -12.17 -10.00
N HIS A 464 -3.72 -12.26 -10.13
CA HIS A 464 -2.77 -11.15 -10.27
C HIS A 464 -2.58 -10.28 -9.02
N VAL A 465 -2.54 -10.91 -7.85
CA VAL A 465 -2.31 -10.25 -6.56
C VAL A 465 -1.15 -10.96 -5.87
N ARG A 466 -0.17 -10.21 -5.35
CA ARG A 466 0.95 -10.77 -4.57
C ARG A 466 1.03 -10.17 -3.18
N THR A 467 1.35 -8.88 -3.07
CA THR A 467 1.35 -8.16 -1.78
C THR A 467 0.50 -6.89 -1.89
N PRO A 468 -0.84 -7.04 -1.82
CA PRO A 468 -1.79 -5.93 -1.86
C PRO A 468 -1.75 -5.12 -0.54
N ASP A 469 -0.87 -4.11 -0.51
CA ASP A 469 -0.60 -3.30 0.69
C ASP A 469 -1.56 -2.11 0.86
N GLY A 470 -2.35 -1.76 -0.17
CA GLY A 470 -3.36 -0.71 -0.11
C GLY A 470 -4.58 -1.02 -0.96
N LEU A 471 -5.76 -0.67 -0.46
CA LEU A 471 -7.06 -0.86 -1.12
C LEU A 471 -7.82 0.47 -1.16
N ALA A 472 -8.52 0.73 -2.25
CA ALA A 472 -9.43 1.87 -2.37
C ALA A 472 -10.65 1.53 -3.23
N PHE A 473 -11.84 1.72 -2.68
CA PHE A 473 -13.10 1.41 -3.34
C PHE A 473 -13.76 2.69 -3.89
N ASP A 474 -14.07 2.69 -5.17
CA ASP A 474 -14.93 3.69 -5.81
C ASP A 474 -16.40 3.30 -5.60
N TRP A 475 -17.02 3.87 -4.57
CA TRP A 475 -18.42 3.62 -4.21
C TRP A 475 -19.44 4.19 -5.22
N VAL A 476 -19.02 5.12 -6.10
CA VAL A 476 -19.91 5.72 -7.11
C VAL A 476 -19.97 4.82 -8.35
N HIS A 477 -18.82 4.37 -8.85
CA HIS A 477 -18.71 3.59 -10.09
C HIS A 477 -18.54 2.08 -9.88
N ARG A 478 -18.40 1.63 -8.62
CA ARG A 478 -18.23 0.22 -8.21
C ARG A 478 -16.96 -0.44 -8.76
N ASN A 479 -15.86 0.28 -8.67
CA ASN A 479 -14.53 -0.21 -9.05
C ASN A 479 -13.65 -0.32 -7.81
N LEU A 480 -12.93 -1.43 -7.64
CA LEU A 480 -11.94 -1.61 -6.58
C LEU A 480 -10.54 -1.41 -7.16
N TYR A 481 -9.76 -0.55 -6.50
CA TYR A 481 -8.37 -0.23 -6.85
C TYR A 481 -7.44 -0.76 -5.77
N TRP A 482 -6.25 -1.19 -6.17
CA TRP A 482 -5.22 -1.62 -5.22
C TRP A 482 -3.81 -1.33 -5.73
N THR A 483 -2.90 -1.20 -4.78
CA THR A 483 -1.46 -1.18 -4.96
C THR A 483 -0.92 -2.57 -4.65
N ASP A 484 0.06 -3.03 -5.43
CA ASP A 484 0.74 -4.31 -5.20
C ASP A 484 2.26 -4.06 -5.19
N THR A 485 2.87 -4.17 -4.00
CA THR A 485 4.32 -4.02 -3.78
C THR A 485 5.11 -5.20 -4.33
N GLY A 486 4.47 -6.34 -4.59
CA GLY A 486 5.15 -7.55 -5.04
C GLY A 486 5.29 -7.60 -6.56
N HIS A 487 4.43 -6.86 -7.27
CA HIS A 487 4.48 -6.68 -8.71
C HIS A 487 4.86 -5.25 -9.14
N ASN A 488 4.91 -4.31 -8.20
CA ASN A 488 5.07 -2.88 -8.43
C ASN A 488 4.00 -2.34 -9.39
N THR A 489 2.73 -2.65 -9.07
CA THR A 489 1.60 -2.26 -9.92
C THR A 489 0.48 -1.55 -9.17
N ILE A 490 -0.29 -0.78 -9.93
CA ILE A 490 -1.60 -0.27 -9.50
C ILE A 490 -2.64 -0.83 -10.46
N SER A 491 -3.65 -1.49 -9.90
CA SER A 491 -4.63 -2.24 -10.67
C SER A 491 -6.06 -1.85 -10.30
N VAL A 492 -6.99 -2.13 -11.20
CA VAL A 492 -8.43 -1.90 -11.02
C VAL A 492 -9.23 -3.13 -11.43
N VAL A 493 -10.33 -3.37 -10.71
CA VAL A 493 -11.32 -4.40 -11.05
C VAL A 493 -12.73 -3.84 -10.89
N GLY A 494 -13.59 -4.13 -11.87
CA GLY A 494 -15.01 -3.79 -11.81
C GLY A 494 -15.79 -4.82 -11.01
N ILE A 495 -16.47 -4.39 -9.95
CA ILE A 495 -17.32 -5.23 -9.09
C ILE A 495 -18.77 -5.12 -9.60
N ASN A 496 -19.04 -5.69 -10.77
CA ASN A 496 -20.42 -5.82 -11.27
C ASN A 496 -21.04 -7.11 -10.72
N PHE A 497 -22.15 -6.99 -10.00
CA PHE A 497 -22.82 -8.10 -9.30
C PHE A 497 -23.61 -9.05 -10.23
N ASP A 498 -23.59 -8.82 -11.54
CA ASP A 498 -24.47 -9.49 -12.52
C ASP A 498 -23.74 -10.42 -13.53
N GLY A 499 -22.42 -10.61 -13.40
CA GLY A 499 -21.65 -11.49 -14.30
C GLY A 499 -20.40 -12.07 -13.61
N GLU A 500 -20.20 -13.39 -13.71
CA GLU A 500 -19.17 -14.11 -12.95
C GLU A 500 -17.71 -13.80 -13.33
N GLU A 501 -17.46 -12.99 -14.37
CA GLU A 501 -16.09 -12.60 -14.75
C GLU A 501 -15.73 -11.21 -14.23
N LEU A 502 -14.86 -11.19 -13.21
CA LEU A 502 -14.19 -9.98 -12.76
C LEU A 502 -13.20 -9.50 -13.83
N HIS A 503 -13.46 -8.33 -14.40
CA HIS A 503 -12.59 -7.70 -15.39
C HIS A 503 -11.49 -6.90 -14.69
N HIS A 504 -10.26 -7.40 -14.73
CA HIS A 504 -9.07 -6.75 -14.16
C HIS A 504 -8.27 -6.02 -15.24
N LYS A 505 -7.72 -4.86 -14.87
CA LYS A 505 -6.75 -4.11 -15.68
C LYS A 505 -5.65 -3.52 -14.79
N THR A 506 -4.41 -3.66 -15.21
CA THR A 506 -3.25 -2.97 -14.66
C THR A 506 -3.18 -1.56 -15.24
N LEU A 507 -3.25 -0.54 -14.39
CA LEU A 507 -3.20 0.87 -14.80
C LEU A 507 -1.76 1.37 -14.89
N PHE A 508 -0.94 1.04 -13.90
CA PHE A 508 0.46 1.45 -13.83
C PHE A 508 1.35 0.28 -13.45
N ASN A 509 2.48 0.16 -14.15
CA ASN A 509 3.51 -0.87 -13.94
C ASN A 509 4.94 -0.33 -14.20
N THR A 510 5.10 0.99 -14.27
CA THR A 510 6.37 1.67 -14.54
C THR A 510 6.60 2.75 -13.49
N ASN A 511 7.86 2.98 -13.13
CA ASN A 511 8.26 3.99 -12.12
C ASN A 511 7.49 3.84 -10.79
N LEU A 512 7.19 2.60 -10.41
CA LEU A 512 6.67 2.22 -9.10
C LEU A 512 7.73 1.32 -8.48
N ASP A 513 8.12 1.63 -7.27
CA ASP A 513 9.12 0.85 -6.54
C ASP A 513 8.45 0.18 -5.35
N GLU A 514 7.86 0.98 -4.45
CA GLU A 514 7.16 0.46 -3.27
C GLU A 514 5.83 1.19 -3.02
N PRO A 515 4.83 1.00 -3.90
CA PRO A 515 3.54 1.66 -3.78
C PRO A 515 2.73 1.08 -2.60
N ARG A 516 2.30 1.92 -1.66
CA ARG A 516 1.62 1.48 -0.42
C ARG A 516 0.19 1.97 -0.32
N ALA A 517 -0.07 3.13 0.29
CA ALA A 517 -1.43 3.61 0.49
C ALA A 517 -2.02 4.13 -0.82
N ILE A 518 -3.30 3.88 -1.05
CA ILE A 518 -4.05 4.41 -2.19
C ILE A 518 -5.42 4.92 -1.73
N VAL A 519 -5.87 6.03 -2.29
CA VAL A 519 -7.19 6.63 -2.01
C VAL A 519 -7.78 7.23 -3.29
N VAL A 520 -9.11 7.19 -3.39
CA VAL A 520 -9.85 7.63 -4.57
C VAL A 520 -10.78 8.79 -4.26
N ASP A 521 -10.95 9.72 -5.21
CA ASP A 521 -11.95 10.77 -5.19
C ASP A 521 -12.94 10.57 -6.36
N PRO A 522 -13.99 9.75 -6.15
CA PRO A 522 -14.97 9.44 -7.18
C PRO A 522 -16.09 10.49 -7.29
N ARG A 523 -16.02 11.57 -6.49
CA ARG A 523 -17.06 12.59 -6.47
C ARG A 523 -17.24 13.23 -7.86
N PRO A 524 -18.45 13.75 -8.16
CA PRO A 524 -18.72 14.35 -9.45
C PRO A 524 -17.67 15.41 -9.83
N LYS A 525 -17.16 15.31 -11.07
CA LYS A 525 -16.14 16.23 -11.63
C LYS A 525 -14.74 16.14 -11.02
N GLN A 526 -14.45 15.24 -10.06
CA GLN A 526 -13.10 15.02 -9.55
C GLN A 526 -12.40 13.90 -10.33
N GLY A 527 -12.75 12.63 -10.10
CA GLY A 527 -12.28 11.49 -10.90
C GLY A 527 -10.78 11.18 -10.76
N TRP A 528 -10.22 11.39 -9.57
CA TRP A 528 -8.78 11.25 -9.28
C TRP A 528 -8.51 10.11 -8.30
N MET A 529 -7.30 9.56 -8.34
CA MET A 529 -6.73 8.70 -7.32
C MET A 529 -5.35 9.20 -6.91
N TYR A 530 -4.97 8.90 -5.68
CA TYR A 530 -3.72 9.33 -5.06
C TYR A 530 -3.10 8.13 -4.37
N TRP A 531 -1.77 8.01 -4.44
CA TRP A 531 -1.07 6.95 -3.74
C TRP A 531 0.29 7.42 -3.22
N SER A 532 0.81 6.71 -2.23
CA SER A 532 2.18 6.87 -1.73
C SER A 532 3.10 5.79 -2.28
N ASP A 533 4.36 6.16 -2.52
CA ASP A 533 5.45 5.27 -2.91
C ASP A 533 6.69 5.67 -2.09
N TRP A 534 7.23 4.73 -1.32
CA TRP A 534 8.35 4.97 -0.40
C TRP A 534 9.69 4.47 -0.93
N GLY A 535 9.73 3.96 -2.17
CA GLY A 535 11.00 3.60 -2.80
C GLY A 535 11.84 4.84 -3.15
N GLU A 536 12.97 4.67 -3.81
CA GLU A 536 13.90 5.79 -4.06
C GLU A 536 13.66 6.43 -5.44
N PRO A 537 13.19 7.71 -5.54
CA PRO A 537 12.88 8.66 -4.47
C PRO A 537 11.42 8.58 -3.97
N ALA A 538 11.25 8.80 -2.65
CA ALA A 538 9.94 8.75 -2.00
C ALA A 538 9.03 9.88 -2.50
N LYS A 539 7.77 9.53 -2.80
CA LYS A 539 6.83 10.39 -3.51
C LYS A 539 5.37 10.07 -3.21
N ILE A 540 4.54 11.10 -3.33
CA ILE A 540 3.07 10.97 -3.38
C ILE A 540 2.64 11.41 -4.77
N GLU A 541 1.85 10.57 -5.42
CA GLU A 541 1.42 10.76 -6.80
C GLU A 541 -0.09 10.84 -6.92
N LYS A 542 -0.52 11.39 -8.05
CA LYS A 542 -1.91 11.57 -8.44
C LYS A 542 -2.10 11.14 -9.87
N ALA A 543 -3.19 10.44 -10.18
CA ALA A 543 -3.61 10.15 -11.55
C ALA A 543 -5.14 10.14 -11.66
N GLY A 544 -5.67 10.19 -12.89
CA GLY A 544 -7.09 9.95 -13.11
C GLY A 544 -7.45 8.50 -12.81
N LEU A 545 -8.69 8.25 -12.37
CA LEU A 545 -9.21 6.89 -12.08
C LEU A 545 -9.20 5.93 -13.30
N HIS A 546 -9.02 6.48 -14.49
CA HIS A 546 -8.87 5.73 -15.75
C HIS A 546 -7.44 5.34 -16.09
N GLY A 547 -6.44 5.82 -15.32
CA GLY A 547 -5.02 5.49 -15.51
C GLY A 547 -4.19 6.46 -16.35
N ASP A 548 -4.70 7.65 -16.73
CA ASP A 548 -3.86 8.69 -17.35
C ASP A 548 -3.66 9.92 -16.44
N SER A 549 -2.97 10.94 -16.95
CA SER A 549 -2.69 12.20 -16.26
C SER A 549 -1.92 12.05 -14.95
N ARG A 550 -1.03 11.05 -14.88
CA ARG A 550 -0.15 10.79 -13.73
C ARG A 550 0.81 11.96 -13.49
N LYS A 551 0.89 12.41 -12.23
CA LYS A 551 1.76 13.50 -11.76
C LYS A 551 2.22 13.24 -10.33
N VAL A 552 3.46 13.62 -10.04
CA VAL A 552 3.98 13.67 -8.67
C VAL A 552 3.53 14.97 -8.02
N ILE A 553 2.95 14.90 -6.82
CA ILE A 553 2.42 16.08 -6.08
C ILE A 553 3.25 16.43 -4.84
N VAL A 554 3.93 15.46 -4.24
CA VAL A 554 4.89 15.67 -3.14
C VAL A 554 6.08 14.75 -3.37
N GLN A 555 7.31 15.23 -3.22
CA GLN A 555 8.53 14.45 -3.46
C GLN A 555 9.68 14.93 -2.59
N SER A 556 10.51 13.99 -2.12
CA SER A 556 11.76 14.31 -1.41
C SER A 556 12.67 15.23 -2.25
N GLY A 557 13.19 16.30 -1.64
CA GLY A 557 14.18 17.21 -2.24
C GLY A 557 13.67 18.37 -3.10
N ASN A 558 12.40 18.37 -3.54
CA ASN A 558 11.85 19.43 -4.41
C ASN A 558 10.70 20.25 -3.77
N THR A 559 10.17 19.82 -2.62
CA THR A 559 9.04 20.46 -1.95
C THR A 559 9.38 20.90 -0.52
N ALA A 560 8.57 21.80 0.04
CA ALA A 560 8.75 22.32 1.41
C ALA A 560 8.67 21.22 2.48
N SER A 561 8.00 20.10 2.19
CA SER A 561 7.98 18.89 3.01
C SER A 561 8.90 17.82 2.41
N HIS A 562 9.85 17.36 3.23
CA HIS A 562 10.67 16.18 2.98
C HIS A 562 9.79 14.92 3.12
N LEU A 563 10.01 13.91 2.28
CA LEU A 563 9.36 12.60 2.36
C LEU A 563 10.45 11.54 2.38
N GLU A 564 10.29 10.55 3.25
CA GLU A 564 11.18 9.40 3.36
C GLU A 564 10.37 8.11 3.32
N TRP A 565 9.37 7.96 4.20
CA TRP A 565 8.57 6.74 4.28
C TRP A 565 7.06 7.02 4.40
N PRO A 566 6.41 7.50 3.33
CA PRO A 566 4.97 7.80 3.33
C PRO A 566 4.12 6.53 3.35
N ASN A 567 3.63 6.16 4.54
CA ASN A 567 2.96 4.87 4.77
C ASN A 567 1.44 4.91 4.59
N GLY A 568 0.81 6.00 5.00
CA GLY A 568 -0.65 6.12 5.02
C GLY A 568 -1.11 7.40 4.33
N LEU A 569 -2.29 7.33 3.71
CA LEU A 569 -2.87 8.43 2.95
C LEU A 569 -4.38 8.50 3.17
N THR A 570 -4.93 9.70 3.33
CA THR A 570 -6.40 9.90 3.40
C THR A 570 -6.84 11.24 2.82
N ILE A 571 -8.07 11.28 2.29
CA ILE A 571 -8.68 12.50 1.75
C ILE A 571 -9.72 13.02 2.73
N ASP A 572 -9.67 14.33 2.98
CA ASP A 572 -10.79 15.09 3.53
C ASP A 572 -11.59 15.70 2.36
N TYR A 573 -12.74 15.08 2.07
CA TYR A 573 -13.62 15.53 1.00
C TYR A 573 -14.26 16.89 1.30
N THR A 574 -14.42 17.27 2.56
CA THR A 574 -15.06 18.54 2.93
C THR A 574 -14.13 19.73 2.66
N THR A 575 -12.84 19.57 2.93
CA THR A 575 -11.84 20.65 2.77
C THR A 575 -10.99 20.50 1.50
N ASN A 576 -11.18 19.43 0.72
CA ASN A 576 -10.37 19.11 -0.46
C ASN A 576 -8.87 19.08 -0.14
N ARG A 577 -8.50 18.29 0.88
CA ARG A 577 -7.12 18.11 1.32
C ARG A 577 -6.73 16.66 1.42
N LEU A 578 -5.44 16.42 1.22
CA LEU A 578 -4.78 15.15 1.41
C LEU A 578 -4.02 15.20 2.73
N TYR A 579 -4.07 14.13 3.50
CA TYR A 579 -3.32 13.94 4.73
C TYR A 579 -2.49 12.67 4.59
N TRP A 580 -1.23 12.73 5.03
CA TRP A 580 -0.32 11.59 4.99
C TRP A 580 0.44 11.45 6.30
N VAL A 581 0.94 10.24 6.53
CA VAL A 581 1.87 9.94 7.62
C VAL A 581 3.19 9.45 7.05
N ASP A 582 4.29 9.97 7.59
CA ASP A 582 5.63 9.52 7.28
C ASP A 582 6.21 8.78 8.49
N ALA A 583 6.50 7.48 8.32
CA ALA A 583 6.95 6.64 9.41
C ALA A 583 8.43 6.83 9.76
N LYS A 584 9.25 7.31 8.81
CA LYS A 584 10.67 7.55 9.03
C LYS A 584 10.91 8.93 9.63
N LEU A 585 10.24 9.95 9.10
CA LEU A 585 10.31 11.32 9.61
C LEU A 585 9.45 11.55 10.86
N GLN A 586 8.53 10.64 11.17
CA GLN A 586 7.65 10.71 12.33
C GLN A 586 6.78 11.97 12.32
N VAL A 587 6.18 12.25 11.15
CA VAL A 587 5.33 13.42 10.92
C VAL A 587 3.97 13.05 10.31
N ILE A 588 2.97 13.87 10.64
CA ILE A 588 1.69 13.93 9.92
C ILE A 588 1.67 15.20 9.09
N GLY A 589 1.56 15.07 7.78
CA GLY A 589 1.51 16.20 6.84
C GLY A 589 0.15 16.35 6.17
N THR A 590 -0.11 17.54 5.66
CA THR A 590 -1.29 17.84 4.82
C THR A 590 -0.95 18.75 3.66
N CYS A 591 -1.68 18.60 2.55
CA CYS A 591 -1.59 19.48 1.39
C CYS A 591 -2.95 19.56 0.70
N ASN A 592 -3.10 20.53 -0.21
CA ASN A 592 -4.26 20.56 -1.10
C ASN A 592 -4.18 19.40 -2.12
N LEU A 593 -5.30 19.07 -2.79
CA LEU A 593 -5.36 18.00 -3.80
C LEU A 593 -4.46 18.20 -5.04
N GLN A 594 -3.74 19.32 -5.15
CA GLN A 594 -2.78 19.61 -6.22
C GLN A 594 -1.32 19.61 -5.72
N GLY A 595 -1.07 19.33 -4.44
CA GLY A 595 0.26 19.32 -3.82
C GLY A 595 0.75 20.68 -3.27
N GLY A 596 -0.06 21.74 -3.34
CA GLY A 596 0.25 23.05 -2.75
C GLY A 596 -0.22 23.22 -1.30
N ASP A 597 0.15 24.34 -0.67
CA ASP A 597 -0.12 24.65 0.75
C ASP A 597 0.19 23.46 1.69
N GLN A 598 1.41 22.94 1.54
CA GLN A 598 1.92 21.83 2.34
C GLN A 598 2.21 22.30 3.76
N ARG A 599 1.79 21.52 4.76
CA ARG A 599 1.94 21.81 6.19
C ARG A 599 2.21 20.55 6.97
N ILE A 600 2.97 20.68 8.05
CA ILE A 600 3.14 19.62 9.05
C ILE A 600 2.20 19.93 10.21
N ILE A 601 1.35 18.97 10.57
CA ILE A 601 0.35 19.10 11.65
C ILE A 601 0.95 18.63 12.96
N LEU A 602 1.63 17.48 12.92
CA LEU A 602 2.23 16.87 14.10
C LEU A 602 3.62 16.35 13.72
N SER A 603 4.62 16.68 14.54
CA SER A 603 5.95 16.07 14.53
C SER A 603 6.24 15.68 15.97
N ASN A 604 6.02 14.41 16.30
CA ASN A 604 6.17 13.93 17.67
C ASN A 604 6.56 12.44 17.69
N SER A 605 7.83 12.19 17.97
CA SER A 605 8.42 10.85 18.07
C SER A 605 7.85 10.00 19.21
N GLN A 606 7.09 10.59 20.14
CA GLN A 606 6.42 9.87 21.23
C GLN A 606 5.09 9.24 20.83
N PHE A 607 4.45 9.67 19.73
CA PHE A 607 3.15 9.14 19.26
C PHE A 607 3.21 8.61 17.81
N LEU A 608 4.31 8.90 17.11
CA LEU A 608 4.57 8.47 15.73
C LEU A 608 5.84 7.62 15.74
N LYS A 609 5.78 6.44 16.35
CA LYS A 609 6.91 5.49 16.35
C LYS A 609 7.01 4.82 15.00
N HIS A 610 5.93 4.19 14.58
CA HIS A 610 5.77 3.67 13.23
C HIS A 610 4.30 3.78 12.83
N PRO A 611 3.84 4.96 12.37
CA PRO A 611 2.50 5.09 11.82
C PRO A 611 2.35 4.24 10.54
N PHE A 612 1.19 3.57 10.40
CA PHE A 612 0.89 2.73 9.23
C PHE A 612 -0.19 3.36 8.35
N ALA A 613 -1.41 3.52 8.87
CA ALA A 613 -2.52 4.11 8.14
C ALA A 613 -3.10 5.32 8.86
N ILE A 614 -3.86 6.12 8.12
CA ILE A 614 -4.43 7.39 8.56
C ILE A 614 -5.83 7.56 7.99
N THR A 615 -6.75 8.11 8.77
CA THR A 615 -8.10 8.43 8.35
C THR A 615 -8.59 9.71 9.02
N VAL A 616 -9.56 10.39 8.42
CA VAL A 616 -10.02 11.71 8.88
C VAL A 616 -11.53 11.73 9.03
N PHE A 617 -11.99 12.30 10.14
CA PHE A 617 -13.42 12.52 10.40
C PHE A 617 -13.60 13.77 11.25
N GLU A 618 -14.56 14.61 10.86
CA GLU A 618 -14.80 15.91 11.49
C GLU A 618 -13.49 16.73 11.60
N ASP A 619 -13.11 17.16 12.79
CA ASP A 619 -11.91 17.95 13.07
C ASP A 619 -10.71 17.09 13.50
N PHE A 620 -10.84 15.77 13.49
CA PHE A 620 -9.80 14.85 13.97
C PHE A 620 -9.25 13.97 12.85
N VAL A 621 -7.94 13.75 12.95
CA VAL A 621 -7.23 12.72 12.21
C VAL A 621 -6.95 11.57 13.16
N TYR A 622 -7.15 10.34 12.69
CA TYR A 622 -6.90 9.10 13.40
C TYR A 622 -5.81 8.33 12.66
N TRP A 623 -4.89 7.70 13.36
CA TRP A 623 -3.86 6.85 12.74
C TRP A 623 -3.59 5.62 13.58
N SER A 624 -3.20 4.55 12.90
CA SER A 624 -2.67 3.33 13.51
C SER A 624 -1.15 3.45 13.67
N ASP A 625 -0.66 3.03 14.83
CA ASP A 625 0.77 2.89 15.09
C ASP A 625 1.05 1.49 15.64
N TRP A 626 1.74 0.67 14.85
CA TRP A 626 2.10 -0.69 15.23
C TRP A 626 3.34 -0.75 16.11
N GLY A 627 4.17 0.30 16.13
CA GLY A 627 5.26 0.44 17.10
C GLY A 627 4.75 0.70 18.52
N GLN A 628 3.52 1.25 18.65
CA GLN A 628 2.86 1.48 19.94
C GLN A 628 1.70 0.55 20.24
N GLU A 629 1.34 -0.33 19.31
CA GLU A 629 0.22 -1.24 19.48
C GLU A 629 -1.11 -0.48 19.76
N SER A 630 -1.30 0.67 19.10
CA SER A 630 -2.42 1.58 19.39
C SER A 630 -2.94 2.35 18.19
N ILE A 631 -4.15 2.90 18.33
CA ILE A 631 -4.73 3.90 17.41
C ILE A 631 -4.88 5.20 18.17
N HIS A 632 -4.36 6.28 17.61
CA HIS A 632 -4.35 7.61 18.20
C HIS A 632 -5.20 8.58 17.38
N ARG A 633 -5.49 9.75 17.95
CA ARG A 633 -6.15 10.86 17.27
C ARG A 633 -5.51 12.20 17.63
N VAL A 634 -5.63 13.17 16.72
CA VAL A 634 -5.14 14.55 16.87
C VAL A 634 -6.04 15.52 16.13
N ASN A 635 -6.14 16.76 16.57
CA ASN A 635 -6.83 17.81 15.83
C ASN A 635 -6.11 18.09 14.50
N LYS A 636 -6.87 18.04 13.39
CA LYS A 636 -6.34 18.09 12.02
C LYS A 636 -5.79 19.46 11.60
N TYR A 637 -6.04 20.51 12.38
CA TYR A 637 -5.66 21.89 12.06
C TYR A 637 -4.42 22.35 12.83
N ASN A 638 -4.42 22.14 14.15
CA ASN A 638 -3.41 22.72 15.05
C ASN A 638 -2.46 21.69 15.67
N GLY A 639 -2.68 20.39 15.46
CA GLY A 639 -1.84 19.34 16.04
C GLY A 639 -2.00 19.16 17.55
N GLN A 640 -3.02 19.78 18.17
CA GLN A 640 -3.31 19.67 19.59
C GLN A 640 -4.29 18.52 19.89
N ASP A 641 -4.59 18.31 21.17
CA ASP A 641 -5.52 17.28 21.66
C ASP A 641 -5.15 15.83 21.26
N VAL A 642 -3.84 15.56 21.20
CA VAL A 642 -3.32 14.22 20.95
C VAL A 642 -3.79 13.28 22.05
N SER A 643 -4.49 12.21 21.64
CA SER A 643 -5.03 11.21 22.58
C SER A 643 -5.05 9.82 21.98
N THR A 644 -4.81 8.80 22.81
CA THR A 644 -4.90 7.39 22.40
C THR A 644 -6.36 6.93 22.46
N THR A 645 -6.89 6.49 21.32
CA THR A 645 -8.27 6.02 21.18
C THR A 645 -8.38 4.54 21.55
N LEU A 646 -7.45 3.72 21.05
CA LEU A 646 -7.36 2.29 21.35
C LEU A 646 -5.91 1.91 21.68
N HIS A 647 -5.75 0.95 22.57
CA HIS A 647 -4.46 0.42 23.03
C HIS A 647 -4.50 -1.11 23.12
N ASN A 648 -3.34 -1.75 23.29
CA ASN A 648 -3.16 -3.21 23.36
C ASN A 648 -3.66 -3.92 22.09
N LEU A 649 -3.27 -3.42 20.93
CA LEU A 649 -3.55 -4.00 19.61
C LEU A 649 -2.33 -4.81 19.16
N HIS A 650 -2.52 -6.03 18.67
CA HIS A 650 -1.40 -6.92 18.32
C HIS A 650 -0.50 -6.33 17.23
N SER A 651 -1.09 -5.77 16.17
CA SER A 651 -0.38 -5.07 15.10
C SER A 651 -1.42 -4.29 14.27
N PRO A 652 -1.80 -3.08 14.68
CA PRO A 652 -2.77 -2.28 13.94
C PRO A 652 -2.16 -1.86 12.59
N MET A 653 -2.70 -2.43 11.51
CA MET A 653 -2.33 -2.14 10.13
C MET A 653 -3.22 -1.01 9.62
N ASP A 654 -4.13 -1.28 8.70
CA ASP A 654 -4.99 -0.25 8.11
C ASP A 654 -6.15 0.18 9.03
N VAL A 655 -6.60 1.43 8.89
CA VAL A 655 -7.69 2.02 9.69
C VAL A 655 -8.53 3.00 8.88
N HIS A 656 -9.84 2.82 8.92
CA HIS A 656 -10.82 3.66 8.23
C HIS A 656 -11.99 4.04 9.14
N VAL A 657 -12.42 5.30 9.09
CA VAL A 657 -13.69 5.71 9.70
C VAL A 657 -14.85 5.23 8.83
N TYR A 658 -15.76 4.47 9.42
CA TYR A 658 -17.00 3.99 8.82
C TYR A 658 -18.15 4.93 9.19
N HIS A 659 -18.58 5.71 8.20
CA HIS A 659 -19.69 6.66 8.32
C HIS A 659 -20.18 7.08 6.93
N ARG A 660 -21.49 7.38 6.78
CA ARG A 660 -22.08 7.79 5.50
C ARG A 660 -21.39 8.98 4.84
N HIS A 661 -20.91 9.94 5.63
CA HIS A 661 -20.26 11.16 5.10
C HIS A 661 -18.82 10.94 4.63
N ARG A 662 -18.23 9.77 4.89
CA ARG A 662 -16.96 9.38 4.26
C ARG A 662 -17.15 8.96 2.81
N GLN A 663 -18.36 8.59 2.42
CA GLN A 663 -18.73 8.20 1.05
C GLN A 663 -19.93 9.00 0.56
N PRO A 664 -19.76 10.31 0.26
CA PRO A 664 -20.85 11.15 -0.22
C PRO A 664 -21.46 10.59 -1.52
N GLU A 665 -22.77 10.73 -1.68
CA GLU A 665 -23.48 10.23 -2.84
C GLU A 665 -23.01 10.92 -4.13
N GLY A 666 -22.87 10.13 -5.20
CA GLY A 666 -22.41 10.60 -6.50
C GLY A 666 -23.25 10.03 -7.63
N PHE A 667 -23.31 10.75 -8.75
CA PHE A 667 -23.95 10.25 -9.96
C PHE A 667 -22.98 9.34 -10.72
N ASN A 668 -23.34 8.06 -10.81
CA ASN A 668 -22.56 7.09 -11.58
C ASN A 668 -22.70 7.36 -13.09
N VAL A 669 -21.63 7.90 -13.68
CA VAL A 669 -21.55 8.20 -15.11
C VAL A 669 -21.55 6.91 -15.95
N CYS A 670 -21.09 5.80 -15.38
CA CYS A 670 -20.96 4.51 -16.03
C CYS A 670 -22.25 3.66 -16.01
N ALA A 671 -23.31 4.08 -15.30
CA ALA A 671 -24.53 3.30 -15.14
C ALA A 671 -25.26 3.00 -16.46
N GLU A 672 -25.23 3.93 -17.43
CA GLU A 672 -25.79 3.74 -18.78
C GLU A 672 -24.70 3.52 -19.85
N SER A 673 -23.48 3.18 -19.43
CA SER A 673 -22.38 3.00 -20.37
C SER A 673 -22.61 1.80 -21.29
N LYS A 674 -22.16 1.93 -22.54
CA LYS A 674 -22.15 0.84 -23.53
C LYS A 674 -20.80 0.11 -23.56
N CYS A 675 -19.97 0.28 -22.53
CA CYS A 675 -18.67 -0.36 -22.44
C CYS A 675 -18.86 -1.87 -22.34
N SER A 676 -18.07 -2.63 -23.10
CA SER A 676 -18.25 -4.09 -23.11
C SER A 676 -17.61 -4.81 -21.91
N HIS A 677 -16.63 -4.20 -21.23
CA HIS A 677 -15.93 -4.79 -20.07
C HIS A 677 -15.85 -3.80 -18.89
N LEU A 678 -14.91 -2.86 -18.92
CA LEU A 678 -14.71 -1.88 -17.84
C LEU A 678 -15.13 -0.47 -18.28
N CYS A 679 -15.74 0.28 -17.36
CA CYS A 679 -16.01 1.70 -17.49
C CYS A 679 -15.31 2.46 -16.37
N LEU A 680 -14.42 3.38 -16.74
CA LEU A 680 -13.63 4.16 -15.79
C LEU A 680 -13.97 5.66 -15.91
N PRO A 681 -14.19 6.37 -14.80
CA PRO A 681 -14.48 7.79 -14.83
C PRO A 681 -13.23 8.61 -15.22
N VAL A 682 -13.46 9.69 -15.95
CA VAL A 682 -12.41 10.60 -16.42
C VAL A 682 -12.49 11.90 -15.60
N PRO A 683 -11.36 12.42 -15.09
CA PRO A 683 -11.35 13.67 -14.34
C PRO A 683 -11.74 14.86 -15.21
N HIS A 684 -12.48 15.80 -14.62
CA HIS A 684 -12.92 17.00 -15.34
C HIS A 684 -11.80 18.05 -15.38
N ILE A 685 -10.98 17.99 -16.43
CA ILE A 685 -9.88 18.94 -16.64
C ILE A 685 -10.36 20.17 -17.42
N SER A 686 -11.32 20.00 -18.33
CA SER A 686 -11.92 21.06 -19.14
C SER A 686 -13.36 20.72 -19.50
N ASP A 687 -14.15 21.70 -19.96
CA ASP A 687 -15.54 21.47 -20.39
C ASP A 687 -15.68 20.47 -21.55
N ASN A 688 -14.59 20.22 -22.29
CA ASN A 688 -14.52 19.23 -23.38
C ASN A 688 -14.01 17.85 -22.93
N SER A 689 -13.70 17.64 -21.65
CA SER A 689 -13.25 16.36 -21.15
C SER A 689 -14.35 15.30 -21.29
N ALA A 690 -13.97 14.11 -21.76
CA ALA A 690 -14.87 12.95 -21.73
C ALA A 690 -15.28 12.68 -20.28
N LYS A 691 -16.50 12.16 -20.07
CA LYS A 691 -17.01 11.86 -18.72
C LYS A 691 -16.56 10.48 -18.22
N PHE A 692 -16.41 9.53 -19.14
CA PHE A 692 -15.95 8.17 -18.88
C PHE A 692 -15.16 7.66 -20.10
N ILE A 693 -14.37 6.62 -19.88
CA ILE A 693 -13.68 5.86 -20.93
C ILE A 693 -13.88 4.38 -20.69
N CYS A 694 -14.05 3.62 -21.78
CA CYS A 694 -14.09 2.16 -21.69
C CYS A 694 -12.67 1.62 -21.61
N ALA A 695 -12.47 0.56 -20.84
CA ALA A 695 -11.17 -0.10 -20.70
C ALA A 695 -11.30 -1.61 -20.94
N CYS A 696 -10.24 -2.18 -21.50
CA CYS A 696 -10.15 -3.61 -21.77
C CYS A 696 -9.36 -4.33 -20.68
N PRO A 697 -9.73 -5.57 -20.34
CA PRO A 697 -8.97 -6.37 -19.38
C PRO A 697 -7.57 -6.69 -19.89
N ASP A 698 -6.67 -7.01 -18.96
CA ASP A 698 -5.35 -7.54 -19.32
C ASP A 698 -5.45 -8.95 -19.90
N SER A 699 -4.44 -9.32 -20.68
CA SER A 699 -4.37 -10.66 -21.28
C SER A 699 -3.98 -11.69 -20.22
N PRO A 700 -4.67 -12.83 -20.09
CA PRO A 700 -4.28 -13.86 -19.13
C PRO A 700 -2.92 -14.43 -19.54
N SER A 701 -1.94 -14.29 -18.65
CA SER A 701 -0.52 -14.64 -18.85
C SER A 701 -0.25 -16.14 -19.04
N SER A 702 -1.26 -17.01 -18.89
CA SER A 702 -1.08 -18.47 -18.82
C SER A 702 -1.52 -19.27 -20.06
N SER A 703 -1.70 -18.65 -21.23
CA SER A 703 -1.79 -19.44 -22.47
C SER A 703 -1.30 -18.69 -23.70
N SER A 704 -0.33 -19.28 -24.40
CA SER A 704 0.18 -18.86 -25.72
C SER A 704 -0.88 -18.88 -26.84
N SER A 705 -2.14 -19.17 -26.50
CA SER A 705 -3.32 -19.14 -27.37
C SER A 705 -4.41 -18.16 -26.92
N ALA A 706 -4.29 -17.51 -25.75
CA ALA A 706 -5.24 -16.48 -25.33
C ALA A 706 -4.92 -15.16 -26.04
N GLY A 707 -5.75 -14.81 -27.02
CA GLY A 707 -5.61 -13.57 -27.74
C GLY A 707 -5.64 -12.33 -26.84
N HIS A 708 -4.82 -11.32 -27.18
CA HIS A 708 -4.71 -10.06 -26.47
C HIS A 708 -6.00 -9.23 -26.65
N PHE A 709 -6.58 -8.71 -25.56
CA PHE A 709 -7.72 -7.80 -25.68
C PHE A 709 -7.25 -6.43 -26.15
N LYS A 710 -7.86 -5.90 -27.20
CA LYS A 710 -7.59 -4.56 -27.70
C LYS A 710 -8.89 -3.79 -27.82
N MET A 711 -8.85 -2.50 -27.54
CA MET A 711 -9.98 -1.62 -27.78
C MET A 711 -10.30 -1.58 -29.29
N ALA A 712 -11.57 -1.79 -29.63
CA ALA A 712 -12.05 -1.67 -31.00
C ALA A 712 -12.11 -0.20 -31.44
N ALA A 713 -12.25 0.03 -32.75
CA ALA A 713 -12.30 1.38 -33.31
C ALA A 713 -13.53 2.20 -32.88
N ASP A 714 -14.54 1.54 -32.29
CA ASP A 714 -15.71 2.20 -31.68
C ASP A 714 -15.40 2.87 -30.33
N GLY A 715 -14.26 2.56 -29.70
CA GLY A 715 -13.89 3.05 -28.38
C GLY A 715 -14.76 2.51 -27.23
N LEU A 716 -15.58 1.49 -27.48
CA LEU A 716 -16.55 0.93 -26.53
C LEU A 716 -16.35 -0.57 -26.29
N THR A 717 -15.95 -1.31 -27.32
CA THR A 717 -15.90 -2.76 -27.31
C THR A 717 -14.46 -3.27 -27.27
N CYS A 718 -14.19 -4.31 -26.48
CA CYS A 718 -12.88 -4.98 -26.53
C CYS A 718 -12.93 -6.20 -27.42
N ILE A 719 -12.03 -6.23 -28.41
CA ILE A 719 -11.85 -7.34 -29.33
C ILE A 719 -10.68 -8.21 -28.88
N ARG A 720 -10.87 -9.53 -28.92
CA ARG A 720 -9.82 -10.51 -28.63
C ARG A 720 -9.01 -10.75 -29.91
N MET A 721 -7.73 -10.34 -29.92
CA MET A 721 -6.83 -10.57 -31.05
C MET A 721 -6.22 -11.97 -30.96
N SER A 722 -6.72 -12.94 -31.71
CA SER A 722 -5.99 -14.19 -31.94
C SER A 722 -4.72 -13.90 -32.74
N LEU A 723 -3.56 -14.36 -32.26
CA LEU A 723 -2.32 -14.39 -33.05
C LEU A 723 -2.59 -15.18 -34.35
N PRO A 724 -2.16 -14.70 -35.53
CA PRO A 724 -2.23 -15.53 -36.72
C PRO A 724 -1.32 -16.74 -36.49
N LEU A 725 -1.89 -17.95 -36.56
CA LEU A 725 -1.12 -19.17 -36.74
C LEU A 725 -0.22 -18.98 -37.98
N ILE A 726 1.07 -18.79 -37.78
CA ILE A 726 2.05 -18.86 -38.87
C ILE A 726 2.12 -20.33 -39.27
N ILE A 727 1.25 -20.73 -40.20
CA ILE A 727 1.47 -21.96 -40.94
C ILE A 727 2.63 -21.65 -41.88
N SER A 728 3.83 -22.13 -41.55
CA SER A 728 4.95 -22.20 -42.48
C SER A 728 4.59 -23.16 -43.61
N THR A 729 3.86 -22.68 -44.62
CA THR A 729 3.89 -23.27 -45.95
C THR A 729 4.87 -22.47 -46.79
N ASN A 730 5.98 -23.13 -47.15
CA ASN A 730 6.83 -22.72 -48.27
C ASN A 730 5.97 -22.58 -49.53
N CYS A 731 5.51 -21.36 -49.83
CA CYS A 731 5.51 -20.74 -51.15
C CYS A 731 4.57 -19.52 -51.21
N SER A 732 5.15 -18.41 -51.62
CA SER A 732 4.58 -17.38 -52.50
C SER A 732 3.40 -16.54 -52.00
N PHE A 733 3.74 -15.29 -51.71
CA PHE A 733 2.92 -14.07 -51.71
C PHE A 733 1.69 -14.13 -52.62
N VAL A 734 0.48 -14.05 -52.03
CA VAL A 734 -0.71 -13.41 -52.63
C VAL A 734 -1.55 -12.77 -51.53
N PHE A 735 -1.78 -11.47 -51.63
CA PHE A 735 -2.80 -10.74 -50.85
C PHE A 735 -4.19 -11.11 -51.37
N CYS A 736 -5.11 -11.54 -50.49
CA CYS A 736 -6.54 -11.54 -50.78
C CYS A 736 -7.36 -11.01 -49.60
N SER A 737 -8.17 -10.00 -49.91
CA SER A 737 -9.20 -9.38 -49.06
C SER A 737 -10.37 -10.35 -48.85
N ALA A 738 -10.91 -10.42 -47.63
CA ALA A 738 -12.10 -11.23 -47.33
C ALA A 738 -13.36 -10.35 -47.26
N GLU A 739 -14.31 -10.62 -48.16
CA GLU A 739 -15.72 -10.27 -48.03
C GLU A 739 -16.54 -11.58 -47.88
N ALA A 740 -17.64 -11.49 -47.15
CA ALA A 740 -18.41 -12.60 -46.58
C ALA A 740 -19.51 -13.18 -47.50
N VAL A 741 -20.30 -14.12 -46.93
CA VAL A 741 -21.65 -14.68 -47.26
C VAL A 741 -21.73 -16.06 -48.01
N PRO A 742 -22.84 -16.89 -47.92
CA PRO A 742 -22.85 -18.15 -47.14
C PRO A 742 -23.59 -19.40 -47.78
N VAL A 743 -23.58 -20.56 -47.06
CA VAL A 743 -24.50 -21.75 -47.01
C VAL A 743 -24.70 -22.75 -48.21
N SER A 744 -24.31 -24.04 -47.97
CA SER A 744 -24.91 -25.42 -48.19
C SER A 744 -25.83 -25.79 -49.40
N PRO A 745 -26.24 -27.08 -49.68
CA PRO A 745 -25.82 -28.45 -49.23
C PRO A 745 -25.71 -29.55 -50.36
N THR A 746 -25.57 -30.82 -49.93
CA THR A 746 -25.88 -32.15 -50.57
C THR A 746 -24.98 -32.77 -51.64
N ASP A 747 -24.40 -33.97 -51.38
CA ASP A 747 -24.86 -35.26 -51.98
C ASP A 747 -24.06 -36.49 -51.48
N THR A 748 -24.72 -37.65 -51.54
CA THR A 748 -24.43 -38.97 -50.92
C THR A 748 -23.84 -40.05 -51.86
N ILE A 749 -23.39 -41.20 -51.26
CA ILE A 749 -23.33 -42.62 -51.75
C ILE A 749 -21.97 -43.10 -52.39
N PRO A 750 -21.49 -44.40 -52.35
CA PRO A 750 -21.68 -45.59 -51.45
C PRO A 750 -20.41 -46.45 -51.05
N VAL A 751 -20.59 -47.27 -50.00
CA VAL A 751 -20.38 -48.76 -49.82
C VAL A 751 -19.05 -49.47 -50.21
N SER A 752 -18.46 -50.23 -49.27
CA SER A 752 -18.28 -51.71 -49.40
C SER A 752 -17.84 -52.44 -48.10
N THR A 753 -18.75 -53.29 -47.64
CA THR A 753 -18.71 -54.53 -46.82
C THR A 753 -17.40 -55.32 -46.61
N SER A 754 -17.24 -55.91 -45.41
CA SER A 754 -17.17 -57.39 -45.27
C SER A 754 -17.39 -57.87 -43.83
N THR A 755 -18.32 -58.82 -43.70
CA THR A 755 -18.76 -59.63 -42.56
C THR A 755 -17.75 -60.68 -42.07
N SER A 756 -17.71 -60.97 -40.76
CA SER A 756 -17.87 -62.34 -40.22
C SER A 756 -17.97 -62.36 -38.68
N SER A 757 -19.08 -62.92 -38.17
CA SER A 757 -19.31 -63.41 -36.80
C SER A 757 -18.41 -64.65 -36.50
N PRO A 758 -18.20 -65.11 -35.23
CA PRO A 758 -19.27 -65.82 -34.50
C PRO A 758 -19.28 -65.70 -32.94
N GLN A 759 -20.51 -65.70 -32.42
CA GLN A 759 -21.08 -66.50 -31.31
C GLN A 759 -20.40 -66.62 -29.93
N ALA A 760 -21.24 -66.27 -28.96
CA ALA A 760 -21.20 -66.48 -27.52
C ALA A 760 -21.06 -67.95 -27.04
N ARG A 761 -20.59 -68.10 -25.80
CA ARG A 761 -20.90 -69.24 -24.94
C ARG A 761 -21.03 -68.80 -23.48
N ALA A 762 -22.07 -69.31 -22.83
CA ALA A 762 -22.54 -68.93 -21.52
C ALA A 762 -22.21 -69.96 -20.41
N LYS A 763 -22.30 -69.46 -19.16
CA LYS A 763 -22.86 -70.05 -17.92
C LYS A 763 -22.00 -70.76 -16.86
N ASP A 764 -22.45 -70.45 -15.63
CA ASP A 764 -22.42 -71.16 -14.32
C ASP A 764 -21.08 -71.22 -13.59
N GLY A 765 -20.96 -71.03 -12.26
CA GLY A 765 -21.92 -70.87 -11.16
C GLY A 765 -21.28 -71.40 -9.85
N GLY A 766 -21.64 -70.82 -8.69
CA GLY A 766 -21.71 -71.56 -7.40
C GLY A 766 -20.59 -71.42 -6.34
N GLN A 767 -20.90 -70.64 -5.28
CA GLN A 767 -20.95 -71.00 -3.85
C GLN A 767 -19.70 -71.44 -3.01
N ASN A 768 -19.51 -70.67 -1.91
CA ASN A 768 -19.53 -71.07 -0.48
C ASN A 768 -18.26 -71.06 0.42
N VAL A 769 -18.33 -70.14 1.40
CA VAL A 769 -18.21 -70.32 2.88
C VAL A 769 -16.85 -70.13 3.55
N GLY A 770 -16.84 -69.17 4.49
CA GLY A 770 -15.70 -68.74 5.28
C GLY A 770 -15.27 -69.66 6.42
N LYS A 771 -14.04 -69.42 6.90
CA LYS A 771 -13.54 -69.66 8.25
C LYS A 771 -12.13 -69.04 8.43
N ILE A 772 -12.00 -67.71 8.40
CA ILE A 772 -10.73 -67.01 8.77
C ILE A 772 -10.99 -65.73 9.62
N ALA A 773 -12.17 -65.59 10.23
CA ALA A 773 -12.52 -64.36 10.96
C ALA A 773 -11.91 -64.25 12.38
N GLY A 774 -11.37 -65.33 12.95
CA GLY A 774 -10.88 -65.33 14.35
C GLY A 774 -9.42 -64.91 14.54
N ILE A 775 -8.58 -65.08 13.52
CA ILE A 775 -7.13 -64.82 13.62
C ILE A 775 -6.81 -63.37 13.20
N VAL A 776 -7.60 -62.79 12.32
CA VAL A 776 -7.40 -61.42 11.82
C VAL A 776 -7.73 -60.39 12.90
N VAL A 777 -8.75 -60.64 13.73
CA VAL A 777 -9.19 -59.71 14.79
C VAL A 777 -8.18 -59.64 15.95
N THR A 778 -7.52 -60.76 16.29
CA THR A 778 -6.49 -60.77 17.34
C THR A 778 -5.19 -60.13 16.88
N ILE A 779 -4.83 -60.28 15.60
CA ILE A 779 -3.66 -59.60 15.02
C ILE A 779 -3.91 -58.09 14.93
N LEU A 780 -5.11 -57.66 14.52
CA LEU A 780 -5.46 -56.24 14.45
C LEU A 780 -5.45 -55.56 15.84
N LEU A 781 -5.92 -56.23 16.90
CA LEU A 781 -5.86 -55.67 18.25
C LEU A 781 -4.44 -55.54 18.80
N VAL A 782 -3.55 -56.48 18.48
CA VAL A 782 -2.13 -56.40 18.87
C VAL A 782 -1.42 -55.28 18.10
N VAL A 783 -1.69 -55.14 16.79
CA VAL A 783 -1.16 -54.03 15.98
C VAL A 783 -1.66 -52.69 16.49
N LEU A 784 -2.93 -52.56 16.87
CA LEU A 784 -3.50 -51.32 17.39
C LEU A 784 -2.88 -50.94 18.75
N LEU A 785 -2.60 -51.92 19.62
CA LEU A 785 -1.91 -51.67 20.89
C LEU A 785 -0.44 -51.28 20.70
N VAL A 786 0.24 -51.85 19.71
CA VAL A 786 1.62 -51.47 19.35
C VAL A 786 1.67 -50.06 18.75
N LEU A 787 0.70 -49.70 17.91
CA LEU A 787 0.58 -48.35 17.34
C LEU A 787 0.24 -47.30 18.39
N LEU A 788 -0.63 -47.62 19.35
CA LEU A 788 -0.92 -46.71 20.47
C LEU A 788 0.27 -46.54 21.42
N ALA A 789 1.02 -47.62 21.70
CA ALA A 789 2.25 -47.53 22.49
C ALA A 789 3.34 -46.74 21.74
N GLY A 790 3.47 -46.94 20.42
CA GLY A 790 4.36 -46.17 19.55
C GLY A 790 3.97 -44.69 19.49
N GLY A 791 2.67 -44.39 19.40
CA GLY A 791 2.14 -43.03 19.42
C GLY A 791 2.39 -42.31 20.74
N VAL A 792 2.26 -42.99 21.88
CA VAL A 792 2.57 -42.40 23.20
C VAL A 792 4.07 -42.17 23.39
N LEU A 793 4.93 -43.04 22.87
CA LEU A 793 6.39 -42.85 22.89
C LEU A 793 6.83 -41.74 21.91
N PHE A 794 6.21 -41.65 20.73
CA PHE A 794 6.43 -40.56 19.78
C PHE A 794 5.95 -39.23 20.35
N TYR A 795 4.77 -39.18 20.99
CA TYR A 795 4.26 -37.98 21.66
C TYR A 795 5.15 -37.55 22.84
N ARG A 796 5.69 -38.50 23.63
CA ARG A 796 6.68 -38.21 24.69
C ARG A 796 8.05 -37.77 24.16
N SER A 797 8.45 -38.26 22.98
CA SER A 797 9.68 -37.81 22.29
C SER A 797 9.49 -36.42 21.68
N TYR A 798 8.34 -36.17 21.06
CA TYR A 798 7.95 -34.89 20.47
C TYR A 798 7.84 -33.79 21.55
N THR A 799 7.19 -34.08 22.68
CA THR A 799 7.12 -33.14 23.82
C THR A 799 8.46 -32.92 24.53
N ARG A 800 9.42 -33.84 24.43
CA ARG A 800 10.81 -33.60 24.89
C ARG A 800 11.66 -32.82 23.89
N LYS A 801 11.42 -32.94 22.58
CA LYS A 801 12.14 -32.16 21.56
C LYS A 801 11.62 -30.70 21.47
N ASN A 802 10.34 -30.46 21.69
CA ASN A 802 9.75 -29.12 21.72
C ASN A 802 10.03 -28.30 23.00
N ILE A 803 10.84 -28.80 23.94
CA ILE A 803 11.33 -28.01 25.09
C ILE A 803 12.74 -27.46 24.84
N ASN A 804 13.48 -27.91 23.80
CA ASN A 804 14.85 -27.46 23.54
C ASN A 804 15.17 -27.16 22.07
N SER A 805 14.18 -26.90 21.20
CA SER A 805 14.46 -26.47 19.81
C SER A 805 13.27 -25.72 19.21
N MET A 806 13.27 -24.41 19.41
CA MET A 806 12.66 -23.43 18.51
C MET A 806 13.62 -22.23 18.46
N ASN A 807 14.71 -22.39 17.69
CA ASN A 807 15.46 -21.27 17.15
C ASN A 807 14.99 -21.08 15.70
N PHE A 808 14.71 -19.82 15.40
CA PHE A 808 14.19 -19.24 14.16
C PHE A 808 15.24 -19.23 13.04
N ASP A 809 14.79 -19.19 11.79
CA ASP A 809 15.50 -18.54 10.67
C ASP A 809 14.50 -18.07 9.57
N ASN A 810 14.25 -16.76 9.50
CA ASN A 810 14.14 -15.94 8.27
C ASN A 810 14.30 -14.45 8.68
N PRO A 811 15.14 -13.62 8.01
CA PRO A 811 15.81 -12.50 8.67
C PRO A 811 15.18 -11.16 8.30
N VAL A 812 14.40 -10.60 9.22
CA VAL A 812 14.38 -9.20 9.70
C VAL A 812 13.61 -9.30 11.03
N TYR A 813 13.93 -8.49 12.04
CA TYR A 813 13.32 -8.46 13.39
C TYR A 813 14.00 -9.35 14.46
N ARG A 814 15.08 -8.81 15.07
CA ARG A 814 15.33 -8.99 16.51
C ARG A 814 16.29 -7.92 17.05
N LYS A 815 15.77 -7.01 17.87
CA LYS A 815 16.46 -6.43 19.05
C LYS A 815 15.44 -5.67 19.88
N THR A 816 15.00 -6.28 20.98
CA THR A 816 14.70 -5.67 22.30
C THR A 816 13.86 -6.64 23.13
N THR A 817 14.49 -7.62 23.76
CA THR A 817 14.06 -8.17 25.06
C THR A 817 15.17 -9.08 25.57
N GLU A 818 16.12 -8.51 26.30
CA GLU A 818 16.85 -9.22 27.35
C GLU A 818 17.62 -8.16 28.15
N ASP A 819 16.93 -7.56 29.13
CA ASP A 819 17.57 -7.16 30.38
C ASP A 819 16.53 -7.03 31.50
N GLN A 820 16.91 -7.54 32.67
CA GLN A 820 16.21 -7.57 33.96
C GLN A 820 15.28 -8.75 34.25
N PHE A 821 15.83 -9.79 34.91
CA PHE A 821 15.26 -10.34 36.16
C PHE A 821 16.36 -11.07 36.95
N SER A 822 17.02 -10.35 37.87
CA SER A 822 17.76 -10.93 38.99
C SER A 822 16.86 -10.93 40.23
N LEU A 823 16.50 -12.11 40.73
CA LEU A 823 15.87 -12.30 42.04
C LEU A 823 16.93 -12.83 43.01
N GLU A 824 17.34 -11.99 43.96
CA GLU A 824 18.09 -12.42 45.13
C GLU A 824 17.17 -13.19 46.09
N LYS A 825 17.68 -14.34 46.56
CA LYS A 825 17.16 -15.07 47.71
C LYS A 825 17.63 -14.40 49.01
N ASN A 826 16.68 -13.98 49.85
CA ASN A 826 16.64 -14.30 51.28
C ASN A 826 15.25 -14.01 51.85
#